data_AF-A0AA89B3B8-F1
#
_entry.id   AF-A0AA89B3B8-F1
#
_cell.length_a   1.000
_cell.length_b   1.000
_cell.length_c   1.000
_cell.angle_alpha   90.00
_cell.angle_beta   90.00
_cell.angle_gamma   90.00
#
_symmetry.space_group_name_H-M   'P 1'
#
loop_
_entity.id
_entity.type
_entity.pdbx_description
1 polymer ?
#
loop_
_entity_poly.entity_id
_entity_poly.type
_entity_poly.pdbx_seq_one_letter_code
_entity_poly.pdbx_strand_id
1 'polypeptide(L)'
;MGTSRRQLKAMLRKNWLLKTRHPFVTCAEILLPTLVMLMLIAIRTQVDTRVHPAQPYIRKGMFLEVGKGDTSPTFNQVLELLLAKGEYMAFAPDTSETRMMINILSFKFPLLKLVTRVYKDELELETYVRSDLYGAWDQVKNCSSPKIKGAIVFHEQGPQTFDYSIRLNHSWAFSGFPDVKSIMDTNGPYLDDLELGVNTIPILQYSFSGFLTLQQVIDSFIIYAAQQMTTNSVTEDIKSPSKSYGILPWTQFSPSNIRLAPFPTREYTDDEFQSIVKTVMGVLYLLGFLYPISRLISYTVFEKEQKIKEGLYMMGLKDEIFYLSWFITYTLQFAISSGIITVCTMGTLFRYSDKSVVFVYFFSFGLSAIMMSFMISTFFTRAKTAVAVGTLSFLGAFFPYYAVNDEAVPMILKVIASLLSPTAFALGSVNFADYERAHVGLRWSNIWRPSSGVCFLVCLTMMLLDSFLYCAIGLYLDKVISKENAVSYPWNFMFRKCCWRKGSATEHNASNLNVKVDNNHHKDRPTSSGPALEGISLDMKQQELDGRCIQIRNLHKVYNTKKGKSCAVNSLQLTLYENQILALLGHNGAGKSTTISMLVGLLPPTSGDALIFGKNILTDRDEVRKNLGVCPQYDILFPELTVKEHLEIFASLKGVNDDSRERVVTDMVDEVGLADKVNTVVRALSGGMKRKLSLGIALIGNSKVIVLDEPTSGMDPYSMRLTWQLIKRIKKGRIILLTTHSMDEADVLGDRIAIMANGSLKCCGSSLFLKHQYGVGYTLTLVKTAPGVSVAADIVYRYIPSATCVCEVGTEISFKLPLASSSSFESMFREIERYMRRSGPDSNAIGRDDQSYLGIESYGISVTTLEEVFLRVAGCDFHEAECQEEKSFSTDPVVSQSHKKNFHSKLCGNYVAVIGFIFSMMGRACSLSLAAFLCFINFLSMQCCCCCIVTRSTFWKHSKALLIKRAISARRDRKTIVFQLLIPAIFLFFGLLLLKLKPHPDQQAVTFTTSNFNPLLSGGGGGGPIPFDLSWPISQEVVFCILFLPLGFRTLLFFWWHSIYKAAGYRGLDRAHIGFLIQRRHLLMLLRQQGQLWDQSYFL
;
A
#
# COMPACT_ATOMS: atom_id res chain seq x y z
N MET A 1 38.50 -5.09 5.67
CA MET A 1 37.92 -3.80 5.22
C MET A 1 38.01 -3.55 3.71
N GLY A 2 39.04 -4.03 3.00
CA GLY A 2 39.21 -3.76 1.55
C GLY A 2 38.09 -4.29 0.63
N THR A 3 37.52 -5.47 0.91
CA THR A 3 36.50 -6.11 0.06
C THR A 3 35.16 -5.36 0.06
N SER A 4 34.64 -5.01 1.24
CA SER A 4 33.37 -4.28 1.35
C SER A 4 33.44 -2.87 0.74
N ARG A 5 34.59 -2.19 0.85
CA ARG A 5 34.79 -0.87 0.21
C ARG A 5 34.82 -0.99 -1.32
N ARG A 6 35.46 -2.02 -1.88
CA ARG A 6 35.46 -2.31 -3.33
C ARG A 6 34.03 -2.60 -3.83
N GLN A 7 33.29 -3.46 -3.12
CA GLN A 7 31.90 -3.78 -3.46
C GLN A 7 31.00 -2.54 -3.42
N LEU A 8 31.14 -1.69 -2.39
CA LEU A 8 30.39 -0.43 -2.30
C LEU A 8 30.74 0.52 -3.44
N LYS A 9 32.03 0.68 -3.78
CA LYS A 9 32.49 1.51 -4.91
C LYS A 9 31.89 1.02 -6.24
N ALA A 10 31.86 -0.28 -6.47
CA ALA A 10 31.25 -0.87 -7.67
C ALA A 10 29.74 -0.59 -7.75
N MET A 11 29.03 -0.75 -6.64
CA MET A 11 27.59 -0.47 -6.58
C MET A 11 27.26 1.02 -6.70
N LEU A 12 28.07 1.90 -6.12
CA LEU A 12 27.93 3.35 -6.32
C LEU A 12 28.19 3.75 -7.76
N ARG A 13 29.20 3.16 -8.42
CA ARG A 13 29.47 3.37 -9.85
C ARG A 13 28.29 2.90 -10.70
N LYS A 14 27.69 1.73 -10.38
CA LYS A 14 26.46 1.24 -11.03
C LYS A 14 25.34 2.28 -10.90
N ASN A 15 25.03 2.72 -9.68
CA ASN A 15 23.97 3.69 -9.42
C ASN A 15 24.19 5.02 -10.14
N TRP A 16 25.44 5.50 -10.16
CA TRP A 16 25.83 6.70 -10.89
C TRP A 16 25.59 6.55 -12.40
N LEU A 17 26.02 5.44 -13.01
CA LEU A 17 25.79 5.17 -14.43
C LEU A 17 24.29 5.17 -14.78
N LEU A 18 23.46 4.53 -13.97
CA LEU A 18 22.00 4.52 -14.15
C LEU A 18 21.41 5.93 -14.14
N LYS A 19 21.89 6.82 -13.27
CA LYS A 19 21.44 8.23 -13.19
C LYS A 19 21.92 9.06 -14.38
N THR A 20 23.17 8.89 -14.81
CA THR A 20 23.73 9.64 -15.96
C THR A 20 23.06 9.32 -17.29
N ARG A 21 22.55 8.10 -17.49
CA ARG A 21 21.88 7.70 -18.73
C ARG A 21 20.47 8.26 -18.89
N HIS A 22 19.84 8.67 -17.79
CA HIS A 22 18.53 9.32 -17.80
C HIS A 22 18.62 10.75 -17.24
N PRO A 23 19.33 11.66 -17.94
CA PRO A 23 19.61 13.00 -17.43
C PRO A 23 18.31 13.79 -17.20
N PHE A 24 17.32 13.67 -18.09
CA PHE A 24 16.02 14.33 -17.93
C PHE A 24 15.26 13.87 -16.69
N VAL A 25 15.30 12.56 -16.40
CA VAL A 25 14.63 12.00 -15.22
C VAL A 25 15.33 12.45 -13.95
N THR A 26 16.67 12.34 -13.90
CA THR A 26 17.46 12.79 -12.75
C THR A 26 17.30 14.30 -12.53
N CYS A 27 17.27 15.09 -13.61
CA CYS A 27 17.01 16.52 -13.55
C CYS A 27 15.59 16.81 -13.02
N ALA A 28 14.57 16.11 -13.49
CA ALA A 28 13.20 16.24 -12.98
C ALA A 28 13.09 15.86 -11.49
N GLU A 29 13.82 14.84 -11.02
CA GLU A 29 13.82 14.47 -9.60
C GLU A 29 14.45 15.56 -8.71
N ILE A 30 15.41 16.34 -9.22
CA ILE A 30 16.06 17.43 -8.47
C ILE A 30 15.25 18.72 -8.59
N LEU A 31 14.77 19.04 -9.80
CA LEU A 31 14.10 20.31 -10.10
C LEU A 31 12.64 20.35 -9.67
N LEU A 32 11.90 19.25 -9.68
CA LEU A 32 10.46 19.28 -9.36
C LEU A 32 10.16 19.85 -7.95
N PRO A 33 10.87 19.46 -6.87
CA PRO A 33 10.71 20.11 -5.57
C PRO A 33 11.04 21.61 -5.60
N THR A 34 12.02 22.03 -6.41
CA THR A 34 12.42 23.44 -6.52
C THR A 34 11.42 24.27 -7.35
N LEU A 35 10.77 23.67 -8.35
CA LEU A 35 9.78 24.33 -9.19
C LEU A 35 8.55 24.71 -8.38
N VAL A 36 8.11 23.82 -7.48
CA VAL A 36 7.05 24.13 -6.50
C VAL A 36 7.43 25.33 -5.63
N MET A 37 8.72 25.49 -5.28
CA MET A 37 9.19 26.64 -4.51
C MET A 37 9.26 27.93 -5.31
N LEU A 38 9.66 27.86 -6.57
CA LEU A 38 9.60 29.01 -7.46
C LEU A 38 8.15 29.50 -7.62
N MET A 39 7.17 28.59 -7.65
CA MET A 39 5.75 28.95 -7.69
C MET A 39 5.32 29.72 -6.42
N LEU A 40 5.74 29.28 -5.23
CA LEU A 40 5.47 30.01 -3.98
C LEU A 40 6.14 31.39 -3.94
N ILE A 41 7.36 31.49 -4.48
CA ILE A 41 8.07 32.77 -4.58
C ILE A 41 7.36 33.72 -5.54
N ALA A 42 6.85 33.22 -6.67
CA ALA A 42 6.05 34.01 -7.60
C ALA A 42 4.76 34.54 -6.94
N ILE A 43 4.10 33.73 -6.11
CA ILE A 43 2.93 34.18 -5.33
C ILE A 43 3.36 35.25 -4.32
N ARG A 44 4.51 35.10 -3.64
CA ARG A 44 5.01 36.13 -2.71
C ARG A 44 5.22 37.47 -3.40
N THR A 45 5.71 37.49 -4.63
CA THR A 45 5.93 38.74 -5.37
C THR A 45 4.64 39.45 -5.80
N GLN A 46 3.48 38.80 -5.71
CA GLN A 46 2.19 39.38 -6.08
C GLN A 46 1.36 39.87 -4.88
N VAL A 47 1.74 39.50 -3.65
CA VAL A 47 0.96 39.81 -2.44
C VAL A 47 1.76 40.77 -1.55
N ASP A 48 1.32 42.03 -1.49
CA ASP A 48 1.92 43.08 -0.66
C ASP A 48 1.54 42.95 0.81
N THR A 49 2.50 43.22 1.70
CA THR A 49 2.26 43.27 3.15
C THR A 49 1.60 44.61 3.52
N ARG A 50 0.42 44.56 4.14
CA ARG A 50 -0.29 45.75 4.61
C ARG A 50 0.04 46.02 6.08
N VAL A 51 0.51 47.23 6.38
CA VAL A 51 0.79 47.68 7.75
C VAL A 51 -0.39 48.52 8.23
N HIS A 52 -1.06 48.08 9.29
CA HIS A 52 -2.14 48.83 9.91
C HIS A 52 -1.58 49.69 11.04
N PRO A 53 -1.66 51.03 10.94
CA PRO A 53 -1.12 51.91 11.97
C PRO A 53 -1.89 51.77 13.27
N ALA A 54 -1.22 51.98 14.41
CA ALA A 54 -1.87 51.98 15.72
C ALA A 54 -3.02 53.00 15.76
N GLN A 55 -4.15 52.61 16.37
CA GLN A 55 -5.23 53.51 16.76
C GLN A 55 -5.25 53.63 18.30
N PRO A 56 -4.34 54.42 18.91
CA PRO A 56 -4.10 54.41 20.35
C PRO A 56 -5.17 55.11 21.19
N TYR A 57 -6.06 55.92 20.58
CA TYR A 57 -7.12 56.64 21.29
C TYR A 57 -8.43 56.68 20.51
N ILE A 58 -9.55 56.65 21.24
CA ILE A 58 -10.89 56.79 20.68
C ILE A 58 -11.07 58.26 20.24
N ARG A 59 -11.22 58.50 18.92
CA ARG A 59 -11.47 59.84 18.37
C ARG A 59 -12.92 60.27 18.66
N LYS A 60 -13.19 61.58 18.78
CA LYS A 60 -14.55 62.10 19.04
C LYS A 60 -15.60 61.65 18.01
N GLY A 61 -15.21 61.40 16.76
CA GLY A 61 -16.10 60.88 15.70
C GLY A 61 -16.28 59.35 15.69
N MET A 62 -15.63 58.60 16.61
CA MET A 62 -15.80 57.14 16.74
C MET A 62 -16.83 56.76 17.81
N PHE A 63 -17.32 57.72 18.59
CA PHE A 63 -18.42 57.48 19.52
C PHE A 63 -19.71 57.42 18.73
N LEU A 64 -20.34 56.25 18.73
CA LEU A 64 -21.67 56.09 18.18
C LEU A 64 -22.71 56.23 19.29
N GLU A 65 -23.61 57.19 19.14
CA GLU A 65 -24.77 57.35 20.01
C GLU A 65 -25.94 56.49 19.49
N VAL A 66 -26.43 55.57 20.32
CA VAL A 66 -27.53 54.68 19.97
C VAL A 66 -28.86 55.45 20.05
N GLY A 67 -29.65 55.40 18.98
CA GLY A 67 -30.98 56.03 18.90
C GLY A 67 -31.00 57.52 18.56
N LYS A 68 -29.91 58.07 17.97
CA LYS A 68 -29.83 59.47 17.51
C LYS A 68 -29.39 59.53 16.05
N GLY A 69 -30.12 60.33 15.27
CA GLY A 69 -30.37 60.15 13.84
C GLY A 69 -29.24 60.38 12.82
N ASP A 70 -27.96 60.30 13.18
CA ASP A 70 -26.86 60.46 12.21
C ASP A 70 -26.26 59.13 11.73
N THR A 71 -26.18 58.11 12.60
CA THR A 71 -25.61 56.78 12.28
C THR A 71 -26.40 55.61 12.86
N SER A 72 -27.39 55.84 13.73
CA SER A 72 -28.29 54.79 14.20
C SER A 72 -29.75 55.27 14.07
N PRO A 73 -30.66 54.47 13.48
CA PRO A 73 -32.02 54.91 13.27
C PRO A 73 -32.74 55.03 14.61
N THR A 74 -33.51 56.12 14.79
CA THR A 74 -34.38 56.25 15.95
C THR A 74 -35.45 55.15 15.93
N PHE A 75 -35.94 54.73 17.09
CA PHE A 75 -36.95 53.67 17.16
C PHE A 75 -38.23 54.00 16.38
N ASN A 76 -38.61 55.28 16.30
CA ASN A 76 -39.72 55.74 15.46
C ASN A 76 -39.46 55.50 13.97
N GLN A 77 -38.27 55.81 13.47
CA GLN A 77 -37.91 55.55 12.07
C GLN A 77 -37.93 54.05 11.75
N VAL A 78 -37.56 53.18 12.71
CA VAL A 78 -37.67 51.71 12.54
C VAL A 78 -39.14 51.29 12.43
N LEU A 79 -40.02 51.82 13.29
CA LEU A 79 -41.46 51.51 13.25
C LEU A 79 -42.15 52.05 11.99
N GLU A 80 -41.80 53.25 11.54
CA GLU A 80 -42.29 53.83 10.28
C GLU A 80 -41.92 52.96 9.08
N LEU A 81 -40.70 52.43 9.05
CA LEU A 81 -40.24 51.56 7.97
C LEU A 81 -40.99 50.21 7.97
N LEU A 82 -41.21 49.61 9.14
CA LEU A 82 -42.00 48.38 9.26
C LEU A 82 -43.44 48.59 8.79
N LEU A 83 -44.05 49.71 9.17
CA LEU A 83 -45.39 50.09 8.73
C LEU A 83 -45.45 50.30 7.21
N ALA A 84 -44.48 51.01 6.63
CA ALA A 84 -44.41 51.29 5.19
C ALA A 84 -44.27 50.01 4.33
N LYS A 85 -43.64 48.97 4.87
CA LYS A 85 -43.46 47.67 4.19
C LYS A 85 -44.56 46.64 4.51
N GLY A 86 -45.49 46.95 5.42
CA GLY A 86 -46.52 46.01 5.86
C GLY A 86 -45.96 44.83 6.67
N GLU A 87 -44.86 45.05 7.38
CA GLU A 87 -44.13 44.04 8.16
C GLU A 87 -44.39 44.25 9.65
N TYR A 88 -44.37 43.17 10.42
CA TYR A 88 -44.78 43.17 11.83
C TYR A 88 -43.67 42.67 12.76
N MET A 89 -43.74 43.13 14.01
CA MET A 89 -42.91 42.68 15.13
C MET A 89 -43.72 41.73 16.02
N ALA A 90 -43.20 40.53 16.25
CA ALA A 90 -43.86 39.53 17.08
C ALA A 90 -43.43 39.63 18.55
N PHE A 91 -44.36 39.38 19.47
CA PHE A 91 -44.10 39.23 20.90
C PHE A 91 -44.68 37.90 21.39
N ALA A 92 -43.93 37.13 22.17
CA ALA A 92 -44.38 35.88 22.80
C ALA A 92 -43.73 35.73 24.19
N PRO A 93 -44.41 35.17 25.21
CA PRO A 93 -45.80 34.70 25.23
C PRO A 93 -46.83 35.82 25.47
N ASP A 94 -48.11 35.53 25.21
CA ASP A 94 -49.24 36.45 25.40
C ASP A 94 -49.67 36.55 26.88
N THR A 95 -48.82 37.18 27.68
CA THR A 95 -49.06 37.42 29.11
C THR A 95 -49.57 38.83 29.37
N SER A 96 -50.19 39.04 30.55
CA SER A 96 -50.59 40.38 31.01
C SER A 96 -49.41 41.35 31.07
N GLU A 97 -48.22 40.85 31.38
CA GLU A 97 -46.96 41.61 31.44
C GLU A 97 -46.51 42.06 30.04
N THR A 98 -46.51 41.17 29.04
CA THR A 98 -46.19 41.52 27.65
C THR A 98 -47.16 42.58 27.10
N ARG A 99 -48.47 42.45 27.37
CA ARG A 99 -49.46 43.45 26.94
C ARG A 99 -49.30 44.78 27.69
N MET A 100 -48.99 44.74 28.98
CA MET A 100 -48.69 45.92 29.79
C MET A 100 -47.46 46.65 29.25
N MET A 101 -46.40 45.94 28.88
CA MET A 101 -45.22 46.49 28.23
C MET A 101 -45.57 47.21 26.93
N ILE A 102 -46.31 46.55 26.02
CA ILE A 102 -46.71 47.15 24.74
C ILE A 102 -47.55 48.41 24.98
N ASN A 103 -48.47 48.37 25.93
CA ASN A 103 -49.31 49.53 26.27
C ASN A 103 -48.48 50.70 26.85
N ILE A 104 -47.54 50.43 27.75
CA ILE A 104 -46.67 51.48 28.34
C ILE A 104 -45.74 52.08 27.27
N LEU A 105 -45.11 51.24 26.44
CA LEU A 105 -44.26 51.70 25.35
C LEU A 105 -45.04 52.50 24.30
N SER A 106 -46.32 52.15 24.06
CA SER A 106 -47.17 52.84 23.09
C SER A 106 -47.44 54.32 23.43
N PHE A 107 -47.29 54.74 24.69
CA PHE A 107 -47.44 56.15 25.06
C PHE A 107 -46.33 57.05 24.46
N LYS A 108 -45.10 56.54 24.26
CA LYS A 108 -44.02 57.28 23.59
C LYS A 108 -43.91 56.92 22.11
N PHE A 109 -44.27 55.68 21.76
CA PHE A 109 -44.14 55.11 20.43
C PHE A 109 -45.51 54.62 19.93
N PRO A 110 -46.41 55.53 19.53
CA PRO A 110 -47.80 55.17 19.19
C PRO A 110 -47.91 54.20 18.01
N LEU A 111 -46.95 54.25 17.07
CA LEU A 111 -46.86 53.35 15.92
C LEU A 111 -46.59 51.89 16.29
N LEU A 112 -46.08 51.64 17.50
CA LEU A 112 -45.74 50.29 17.96
C LEU A 112 -46.97 49.37 17.95
N LYS A 113 -48.11 49.87 18.44
CA LYS A 113 -49.36 49.09 18.55
C LYS A 113 -49.92 48.65 17.19
N LEU A 114 -49.62 49.39 16.12
CA LEU A 114 -50.03 49.07 14.74
C LEU A 114 -49.15 47.99 14.11
N VAL A 115 -47.89 47.90 14.54
CA VAL A 115 -46.85 47.03 13.98
C VAL A 115 -46.63 45.77 14.82
N THR A 116 -47.18 45.70 16.05
CA THR A 116 -47.06 44.53 16.93
C THR A 116 -48.07 43.43 16.66
N ARG A 117 -47.62 42.17 16.73
CA ARG A 117 -48.46 40.97 16.84
C ARG A 117 -48.04 40.16 18.05
N VAL A 118 -49.00 39.73 18.87
CA VAL A 118 -48.72 38.90 20.05
C VAL A 118 -49.15 37.46 19.75
N TYR A 119 -48.30 36.51 20.09
CA TYR A 119 -48.51 35.07 19.94
C TYR A 119 -48.59 34.43 21.33
N LYS A 120 -49.38 33.37 21.48
CA LYS A 120 -49.61 32.71 22.77
C LYS A 120 -48.31 32.22 23.39
N ASP A 121 -47.52 31.49 22.60
CA ASP A 121 -46.25 30.90 23.01
C ASP A 121 -45.25 30.92 21.85
N GLU A 122 -43.97 30.70 22.15
CA GLU A 122 -42.89 30.58 21.15
C GLU A 122 -43.20 29.52 20.07
N LEU A 123 -43.82 28.41 20.48
CA LEU A 123 -44.17 27.31 19.57
C LEU A 123 -45.20 27.72 18.51
N GLU A 124 -46.15 28.60 18.86
CA GLU A 124 -47.16 29.11 17.92
C GLU A 124 -46.51 30.03 16.88
N LEU A 125 -45.59 30.88 17.33
CA LEU A 125 -44.80 31.76 16.47
C LEU A 125 -43.96 30.93 15.47
N GLU A 126 -43.23 29.92 15.94
CA GLU A 126 -42.43 29.05 15.05
C GLU A 126 -43.30 28.27 14.07
N THR A 127 -44.43 27.74 14.53
CA THR A 127 -45.38 27.00 13.68
C THR A 127 -45.96 27.91 12.60
N TYR A 128 -46.26 29.17 12.93
CA TYR A 128 -46.72 30.16 11.97
C TYR A 128 -45.64 30.50 10.92
N VAL A 129 -44.40 30.78 11.36
CA VAL A 129 -43.29 31.12 10.45
C VAL A 129 -42.94 29.96 9.49
N ARG A 130 -43.08 28.70 9.94
CA ARG A 130 -42.85 27.50 9.11
C ARG A 130 -44.05 27.12 8.23
N SER A 131 -45.21 27.73 8.43
CA SER A 131 -46.42 27.38 7.67
C SER A 131 -46.45 28.05 6.29
N ASP A 132 -47.13 27.42 5.34
CA ASP A 132 -47.38 27.99 4.01
C ASP A 132 -48.25 29.27 4.04
N LEU A 133 -48.83 29.58 5.22
CA LEU A 133 -49.61 30.77 5.49
C LEU A 133 -48.73 31.98 5.87
N TYR A 134 -47.41 31.84 5.92
CA TYR A 134 -46.50 32.93 6.24
C TYR A 134 -46.28 33.86 5.05
N GLY A 135 -46.71 35.13 5.16
CA GLY A 135 -46.53 36.14 4.12
C GLY A 135 -47.31 35.90 2.81
N ALA A 136 -48.16 34.87 2.77
CA ALA A 136 -49.09 34.59 1.68
C ALA A 136 -50.26 35.59 1.69
N TRP A 137 -50.68 36.01 0.50
CA TRP A 137 -51.89 36.83 0.32
C TRP A 137 -53.10 35.90 0.24
N ASP A 138 -53.97 35.95 1.26
CA ASP A 138 -55.20 35.14 1.25
C ASP A 138 -56.27 35.85 0.42
N GLN A 139 -56.50 35.36 -0.79
CA GLN A 139 -57.48 35.90 -1.74
C GLN A 139 -58.92 35.84 -1.20
N VAL A 140 -59.22 34.91 -0.29
CA VAL A 140 -60.58 34.68 0.21
C VAL A 140 -60.97 35.67 1.32
N LYS A 141 -60.02 36.07 2.16
CA LYS A 141 -60.24 37.01 3.28
C LYS A 141 -59.84 38.45 2.96
N ASN A 142 -59.34 38.70 1.75
CA ASN A 142 -58.79 39.99 1.33
C ASN A 142 -57.78 40.56 2.35
N CYS A 143 -56.99 39.66 2.96
CA CYS A 143 -56.06 39.97 4.04
C CYS A 143 -54.70 39.34 3.72
N SER A 144 -53.64 40.15 3.77
CA SER A 144 -52.27 39.62 3.81
C SER A 144 -52.00 38.98 5.17
N SER A 145 -51.50 37.75 5.16
CA SER A 145 -50.91 37.19 6.36
C SER A 145 -49.65 38.00 6.76
N PRO A 146 -49.47 38.32 8.06
CA PRO A 146 -48.42 39.24 8.49
C PRO A 146 -47.02 38.64 8.29
N LYS A 147 -46.16 39.35 7.55
CA LYS A 147 -44.72 39.02 7.49
C LYS A 147 -44.06 39.49 8.78
N ILE A 148 -43.38 38.57 9.47
CA ILE A 148 -42.70 38.87 10.73
C ILE A 148 -41.24 39.17 10.44
N LYS A 149 -40.83 40.39 10.74
CA LYS A 149 -39.47 40.84 10.51
C LYS A 149 -38.57 40.57 11.71
N GLY A 150 -39.12 40.68 12.91
CA GLY A 150 -38.41 40.45 14.16
C GLY A 150 -39.39 40.00 15.23
N ALA A 151 -38.90 39.24 16.19
CA ALA A 151 -39.67 38.71 17.30
C ALA A 151 -38.92 38.92 18.61
N ILE A 152 -39.64 39.30 19.66
CA ILE A 152 -39.15 39.32 21.03
C ILE A 152 -39.82 38.16 21.75
N VAL A 153 -39.02 37.19 22.15
CA VAL A 153 -39.47 35.98 22.84
C VAL A 153 -38.96 36.04 24.27
N PHE A 154 -39.86 36.09 25.23
CA PHE A 154 -39.51 36.01 26.64
C PHE A 154 -39.53 34.54 27.07
N HIS A 155 -38.43 34.08 27.65
CA HIS A 155 -38.27 32.71 28.14
C HIS A 155 -38.70 32.59 29.60
N GLU A 156 -38.36 33.58 30.42
CA GLU A 156 -38.83 33.71 31.80
C GLU A 156 -39.31 35.14 32.05
N GLN A 157 -40.50 35.26 32.61
CA GLN A 157 -41.12 36.53 32.99
C GLN A 157 -41.52 36.44 34.47
N GLY A 158 -40.89 37.25 35.31
CA GLY A 158 -41.16 37.27 36.74
C GLY A 158 -40.72 38.59 37.39
N PRO A 159 -41.12 38.83 38.65
CA PRO A 159 -40.95 40.12 39.34
C PRO A 159 -39.49 40.57 39.53
N GLN A 160 -38.51 39.66 39.39
CA GLN A 160 -37.07 39.98 39.45
C GLN A 160 -36.24 39.36 38.31
N THR A 161 -36.88 38.68 37.36
CA THR A 161 -36.20 37.90 36.32
C THR A 161 -36.91 38.08 34.98
N PHE A 162 -36.29 38.84 34.09
CA PHE A 162 -36.68 38.93 32.68
C PHE A 162 -35.58 38.29 31.85
N ASP A 163 -35.86 37.10 31.29
CA ASP A 163 -35.01 36.47 30.29
C ASP A 163 -35.70 36.57 28.93
N TYR A 164 -35.04 37.19 27.96
CA TYR A 164 -35.61 37.46 26.65
C TYR A 164 -34.59 37.29 25.53
N SER A 165 -35.07 36.85 24.37
CA SER A 165 -34.31 36.79 23.13
C SER A 165 -34.96 37.66 22.05
N ILE A 166 -34.11 38.41 21.35
CA ILE A 166 -34.51 39.15 20.14
C ILE A 166 -34.11 38.30 18.94
N ARG A 167 -35.10 37.85 18.17
CA ARG A 167 -34.92 37.10 16.94
C ARG A 167 -35.20 38.00 15.76
N LEU A 168 -34.22 38.18 14.89
CA LEU A 168 -34.36 39.01 13.71
C LEU A 168 -34.29 38.16 12.44
N ASN A 169 -35.08 38.52 11.45
CA ASN A 169 -34.91 38.00 10.09
C ASN A 169 -33.62 38.58 9.48
N HIS A 170 -32.92 37.81 8.62
CA HIS A 170 -31.68 38.24 7.95
C HIS A 170 -31.81 39.55 7.16
N SER A 171 -33.04 39.96 6.85
CA SER A 171 -33.34 41.20 6.14
C SER A 171 -33.78 42.36 7.06
N TRP A 172 -33.65 42.25 8.39
CA TRP A 172 -34.13 43.23 9.39
C TRP A 172 -33.47 44.62 9.34
N ALA A 173 -32.28 44.76 8.75
CA ALA A 173 -31.57 46.04 8.81
C ALA A 173 -32.17 47.12 7.89
N PHE A 174 -32.08 48.39 8.34
CA PHE A 174 -32.43 49.59 7.57
C PHE A 174 -31.68 49.68 6.23
N SER A 175 -30.46 49.15 6.16
CA SER A 175 -29.61 49.02 4.97
C SER A 175 -29.44 47.58 4.45
N GLY A 176 -30.20 46.60 4.97
CA GLY A 176 -29.97 45.17 4.76
C GLY A 176 -28.76 44.65 5.56
N PHE A 177 -28.87 43.48 6.20
CA PHE A 177 -27.66 42.76 6.59
C PHE A 177 -27.07 42.19 5.29
N PRO A 178 -25.74 42.21 5.09
CA PRO A 178 -25.15 41.49 3.97
C PRO A 178 -25.62 40.04 4.02
N ASP A 179 -26.04 39.53 2.86
CA ASP A 179 -26.56 38.17 2.72
C ASP A 179 -25.52 37.20 3.31
N VAL A 180 -25.93 36.11 3.98
CA VAL A 180 -24.96 35.14 4.54
C VAL A 180 -24.06 34.59 3.42
N LYS A 181 -24.59 34.58 2.19
CA LYS A 181 -23.80 34.38 0.97
C LYS A 181 -22.72 35.43 0.79
N SER A 182 -22.98 36.73 0.85
CA SER A 182 -21.93 37.76 0.64
C SER A 182 -20.90 37.83 1.77
N ILE A 183 -21.23 37.36 2.97
CA ILE A 183 -20.25 37.17 4.07
C ILE A 183 -19.31 35.97 3.77
N MET A 184 -19.79 35.01 2.95
CA MET A 184 -19.09 33.77 2.58
C MET A 184 -18.62 33.74 1.11
N ASP A 185 -18.95 34.75 0.30
CA ASP A 185 -18.70 34.79 -1.14
C ASP A 185 -17.41 35.58 -1.36
N THR A 186 -16.32 34.85 -1.55
CA THR A 186 -14.99 35.42 -1.82
C THR A 186 -14.89 36.10 -3.20
N ASN A 187 -15.96 36.13 -3.99
CA ASN A 187 -15.96 36.63 -5.38
C ASN A 187 -17.00 37.75 -5.64
N GLY A 188 -17.65 38.28 -4.61
CA GLY A 188 -18.64 39.37 -4.75
C GLY A 188 -18.02 40.77 -4.92
N PRO A 189 -18.78 41.75 -5.45
CA PRO A 189 -18.32 43.12 -5.75
C PRO A 189 -18.05 43.99 -4.50
N TYR A 190 -18.13 43.43 -3.30
CA TYR A 190 -17.79 44.10 -2.02
C TYR A 190 -16.31 43.89 -1.65
N LEU A 191 -15.48 43.42 -2.58
CA LEU A 191 -14.04 43.22 -2.41
C LEU A 191 -13.25 44.54 -2.34
N ASP A 192 -13.84 45.65 -2.79
CA ASP A 192 -13.25 46.99 -2.63
C ASP A 192 -13.33 47.50 -1.17
N ASP A 193 -14.08 46.84 -0.28
CA ASP A 193 -14.11 47.16 1.16
C ASP A 193 -12.84 46.72 1.92
N LEU A 194 -11.92 45.99 1.26
CA LEU A 194 -10.57 45.73 1.78
C LEU A 194 -9.59 46.88 1.50
N GLU A 195 -9.87 47.82 0.58
CA GLU A 195 -8.97 48.96 0.30
C GLU A 195 -9.06 50.09 1.34
N LEU A 196 -10.09 50.09 2.19
CA LEU A 196 -10.24 51.02 3.32
C LEU A 196 -10.11 50.22 4.63
N GLY A 197 -8.88 50.17 5.15
CA GLY A 197 -8.48 49.33 6.27
C GLY A 197 -9.47 49.28 7.42
N VAL A 198 -9.77 48.05 7.88
CA VAL A 198 -10.65 47.73 9.02
C VAL A 198 -11.74 48.78 9.20
N ASN A 199 -12.57 48.97 8.18
CA ASN A 199 -13.79 49.70 8.42
C ASN A 199 -14.58 48.92 9.46
N THR A 200 -14.88 49.60 10.56
CA THR A 200 -15.66 49.24 11.75
C THR A 200 -17.09 48.71 11.45
N ILE A 201 -17.38 48.36 10.20
CA ILE A 201 -18.70 48.12 9.62
C ILE A 201 -19.40 46.87 10.16
N PRO A 202 -18.78 45.69 10.39
CA PRO A 202 -19.56 44.55 10.91
C PRO A 202 -20.08 44.77 12.33
N ILE A 203 -19.34 45.51 13.17
CA ILE A 203 -19.75 45.84 14.54
C ILE A 203 -20.78 46.99 14.53
N LEU A 204 -20.57 47.99 13.66
CA LEU A 204 -21.51 49.09 13.48
C LEU A 204 -22.78 48.67 12.72
N GLN A 205 -22.82 47.53 12.03
CA GLN A 205 -24.03 46.99 11.37
C GLN A 205 -25.17 46.74 12.37
N TYR A 206 -24.87 46.29 13.59
CA TYR A 206 -25.87 46.18 14.66
C TYR A 206 -26.43 47.54 15.10
N SER A 207 -25.66 48.60 14.92
CA SER A 207 -26.12 49.98 15.13
C SER A 207 -26.96 50.47 13.95
N PHE A 208 -26.50 50.30 12.70
CA PHE A 208 -27.22 50.73 11.50
C PHE A 208 -28.53 49.96 11.27
N SER A 209 -28.59 48.69 11.70
CA SER A 209 -29.76 47.83 11.55
C SER A 209 -30.93 48.19 12.47
N GLY A 210 -30.73 49.05 13.47
CA GLY A 210 -31.73 49.32 14.50
C GLY A 210 -31.89 48.18 15.53
N PHE A 211 -31.02 47.17 15.51
CA PHE A 211 -31.02 46.12 16.54
C PHE A 211 -30.68 46.69 17.92
N LEU A 212 -29.60 47.49 18.02
CA LEU A 212 -29.19 48.09 19.29
C LEU A 212 -30.21 49.09 19.83
N THR A 213 -30.94 49.78 18.94
CA THR A 213 -31.99 50.72 19.34
C THR A 213 -33.22 49.98 19.87
N LEU A 214 -33.59 48.85 19.27
CA LEU A 214 -34.60 47.94 19.79
C LEU A 214 -34.21 47.37 21.15
N GLN A 215 -32.98 46.86 21.28
CA GLN A 215 -32.45 46.31 22.54
C GLN A 215 -32.48 47.38 23.64
N GLN A 216 -32.02 48.60 23.34
CA GLN A 216 -32.06 49.72 24.30
C GLN A 216 -33.48 50.01 24.78
N VAL A 217 -34.50 49.97 23.91
CA VAL A 217 -35.89 50.24 24.29
C VAL A 217 -36.45 49.16 25.22
N ILE A 218 -36.17 47.89 24.94
CA ILE A 218 -36.60 46.77 25.78
C ILE A 218 -35.87 46.76 27.12
N ASP A 219 -34.54 46.93 27.13
CA ASP A 219 -33.75 47.01 28.37
C ASP A 219 -34.18 48.20 29.24
N SER A 220 -34.45 49.36 28.63
CA SER A 220 -34.97 50.53 29.35
C SER A 220 -36.32 50.26 30.00
N PHE A 221 -37.21 49.52 29.31
CA PHE A 221 -38.49 49.12 29.88
C PHE A 221 -38.32 48.14 31.04
N ILE A 222 -37.44 47.15 30.90
CA ILE A 222 -37.16 46.15 31.94
C ILE A 222 -36.59 46.84 33.19
N ILE A 223 -35.65 47.77 33.02
CA ILE A 223 -35.08 48.57 34.13
C ILE A 223 -36.18 49.39 34.81
N TYR A 224 -37.05 50.04 34.03
CA TYR A 224 -38.18 50.80 34.57
C TYR A 224 -39.17 49.90 35.34
N ALA A 225 -39.51 48.74 34.80
CA ALA A 225 -40.41 47.78 35.44
C ALA A 225 -39.83 47.27 36.77
N ALA A 226 -38.53 46.93 36.80
CA ALA A 226 -37.82 46.52 38.02
C ALA A 226 -37.82 47.62 39.09
N GLN A 227 -37.59 48.88 38.69
CA GLN A 227 -37.55 50.01 39.62
C GLN A 227 -38.92 50.35 40.22
N GLN A 228 -40.00 50.30 39.44
CA GLN A 228 -41.35 50.54 39.94
C GLN A 228 -41.77 49.50 41.00
N MET A 229 -41.29 48.26 40.88
CA MET A 229 -41.57 47.22 41.86
C MET A 229 -40.82 47.43 43.19
N THR A 230 -39.56 47.90 43.17
CA THR A 230 -38.84 48.29 44.41
C THR A 230 -39.49 49.45 45.16
N THR A 231 -40.14 50.39 44.46
CA THR A 231 -40.89 51.46 45.13
C THR A 231 -42.20 50.96 45.74
N ASN A 232 -42.84 49.94 45.17
CA ASN A 232 -44.09 49.38 45.70
C ASN A 232 -43.86 48.50 46.95
N SER A 233 -42.72 47.82 47.08
CA SER A 233 -42.42 46.98 48.26
C SER A 233 -42.11 47.76 49.54
N VAL A 234 -41.76 49.06 49.44
CA VAL A 234 -41.59 49.95 50.59
C VAL A 234 -42.95 50.48 51.11
N THR A 235 -44.03 50.33 50.35
CA THR A 235 -45.36 50.89 50.64
C THR A 235 -46.45 49.84 50.92
N GLU A 236 -46.10 48.62 51.33
CA GLU A 236 -47.11 47.62 51.73
C GLU A 236 -47.63 47.77 53.18
N ASP A 237 -47.08 48.66 53.99
CA ASP A 237 -47.69 49.07 55.25
C ASP A 237 -48.42 50.41 55.07
N ILE A 238 -49.66 50.37 54.58
CA ILE A 238 -50.82 51.23 54.97
C ILE A 238 -52.02 50.89 54.06
N LYS A 239 -53.11 50.43 54.68
CA LYS A 239 -54.41 50.18 54.03
C LYS A 239 -55.17 51.49 53.75
N SER A 240 -55.56 51.74 52.50
CA SER A 240 -56.93 52.11 52.05
C SER A 240 -56.92 52.74 50.64
N PRO A 241 -58.01 52.59 49.85
CA PRO A 241 -58.02 52.87 48.43
C PRO A 241 -58.46 54.30 48.10
N SER A 242 -58.20 54.72 46.86
CA SER A 242 -58.56 55.99 46.21
C SER A 242 -57.58 57.16 46.40
N LYS A 243 -56.62 57.25 45.47
CA LYS A 243 -56.23 58.47 44.75
C LYS A 243 -55.25 58.10 43.64
N SER A 244 -55.43 58.75 42.48
CA SER A 244 -54.67 58.66 41.24
C SER A 244 -53.18 58.32 41.45
N TYR A 245 -52.78 57.10 41.07
CA TYR A 245 -51.38 56.78 40.84
C TYR A 245 -50.88 57.65 39.69
N GLY A 246 -50.12 58.70 40.03
CA GLY A 246 -49.29 59.38 39.07
C GLY A 246 -48.26 58.38 38.56
N ILE A 247 -48.51 57.82 37.38
CA ILE A 247 -47.52 57.03 36.64
C ILE A 247 -46.34 57.97 36.43
N LEU A 248 -45.24 57.74 37.16
CA LEU A 248 -43.99 58.42 36.94
C LEU A 248 -43.65 58.29 35.45
N PRO A 249 -43.45 59.39 34.70
CA PRO A 249 -43.23 59.30 33.28
C PRO A 249 -41.92 58.53 33.04
N TRP A 250 -42.01 57.40 32.33
CA TRP A 250 -40.87 56.53 32.02
C TRP A 250 -39.71 57.23 31.29
N THR A 251 -39.94 58.47 30.83
CA THR A 251 -38.95 59.37 30.24
C THR A 251 -37.93 59.93 31.23
N GLN A 252 -38.17 59.85 32.55
CA GLN A 252 -37.24 60.39 33.55
C GLN A 252 -36.05 59.46 33.89
N PHE A 253 -36.15 58.16 33.58
CA PHE A 253 -35.17 57.15 34.04
C PHE A 253 -34.59 56.25 32.95
N SER A 254 -34.84 56.52 31.67
CA SER A 254 -34.10 55.84 30.60
C SER A 254 -32.65 56.34 30.55
N PRO A 255 -31.61 55.49 30.43
CA PRO A 255 -30.25 55.95 30.15
C PRO A 255 -30.27 56.70 28.81
N SER A 256 -30.26 58.02 28.88
CA SER A 256 -30.56 58.90 27.74
C SER A 256 -29.44 58.94 26.69
N ASN A 257 -28.24 58.48 27.06
CA ASN A 257 -27.06 58.50 26.20
C ASN A 257 -26.22 57.22 26.37
N ILE A 258 -26.49 56.19 25.56
CA ILE A 258 -25.58 55.04 25.41
C ILE A 258 -24.62 55.34 24.26
N ARG A 259 -23.32 55.38 24.56
CA ARG A 259 -22.24 55.59 23.59
C ARG A 259 -21.45 54.32 23.42
N LEU A 260 -21.23 53.92 22.18
CA LEU A 260 -20.42 52.76 21.80
C LEU A 260 -19.13 53.25 21.14
N ALA A 261 -18.02 52.61 21.47
CA ALA A 261 -16.75 52.82 20.80
C ALA A 261 -15.99 51.48 20.75
N PRO A 262 -15.32 51.16 19.62
CA PRO A 262 -14.44 50.00 19.56
C PRO A 262 -13.20 50.19 20.45
N PHE A 263 -12.63 49.09 20.93
CA PHE A 263 -11.39 49.13 21.70
C PHE A 263 -10.21 49.59 20.82
N PRO A 264 -9.24 50.34 21.39
CA PRO A 264 -8.06 50.78 20.66
C PRO A 264 -7.20 49.57 20.23
N THR A 265 -6.73 49.59 19.00
CA THR A 265 -5.88 48.53 18.43
C THR A 265 -4.43 48.99 18.34
N ARG A 266 -3.50 48.07 18.65
CA ARG A 266 -2.06 48.30 18.44
C ARG A 266 -1.72 48.21 16.96
N GLU A 267 -0.57 48.78 16.57
CA GLU A 267 -0.02 48.56 15.23
C GLU A 267 0.18 47.07 15.00
N TYR A 268 -0.28 46.58 13.85
CA TYR A 268 -0.11 45.19 13.47
C TYR A 268 0.07 45.09 11.95
N THR A 269 0.81 44.07 11.55
CA THR A 269 1.09 43.78 10.14
C THR A 269 0.24 42.60 9.71
N ASP A 270 -0.61 42.82 8.71
CA ASP A 270 -1.31 41.72 8.05
C ASP A 270 -0.49 41.23 6.87
N ASP A 271 0.24 40.14 7.12
CA ASP A 271 0.87 39.34 6.09
C ASP A 271 -0.06 38.16 5.75
N GLU A 272 -1.01 38.39 4.86
CA GLU A 272 -1.95 37.37 4.38
C GLU A 272 -1.21 36.21 3.72
N PHE A 273 -0.13 36.50 3.00
CA PHE A 273 0.70 35.47 2.38
C PHE A 273 1.27 34.51 3.42
N GLN A 274 1.81 34.99 4.55
CA GLN A 274 2.34 34.10 5.59
C GLN A 274 1.24 33.24 6.25
N SER A 275 0.01 33.75 6.35
CA SER A 275 -1.15 32.98 6.84
C SER A 275 -1.55 31.87 5.86
N ILE A 276 -1.55 32.17 4.57
CA ILE A 276 -1.82 31.20 3.50
C ILE A 276 -0.69 30.15 3.44
N VAL A 277 0.57 30.59 3.51
CA VAL A 277 1.75 29.73 3.52
C VAL A 277 1.74 28.79 4.72
N LYS A 278 1.39 29.25 5.93
CA LYS A 278 1.22 28.38 7.10
C LYS A 278 0.30 27.19 6.82
N THR A 279 -0.74 27.37 6.02
CA THR A 279 -1.72 26.32 5.70
C THR A 279 -1.27 25.44 4.52
N VAL A 280 -0.70 26.05 3.48
CA VAL A 280 -0.49 25.40 2.17
C VAL A 280 0.93 24.83 2.01
N MET A 281 1.92 25.37 2.72
CA MET A 281 3.34 25.03 2.57
C MET A 281 3.61 23.54 2.72
N GLY A 282 3.11 22.92 3.79
CA GLY A 282 3.32 21.48 4.05
C GLY A 282 2.82 20.57 2.91
N VAL A 283 1.69 20.92 2.30
CA VAL A 283 1.08 20.15 1.19
C VAL A 283 1.90 20.30 -0.10
N LEU A 284 2.31 21.53 -0.43
CA LEU A 284 3.07 21.81 -1.65
C LEU A 284 4.42 21.10 -1.64
N TYR A 285 5.15 21.15 -0.53
CA TYR A 285 6.41 20.43 -0.41
C TYR A 285 6.22 18.92 -0.55
N LEU A 286 5.17 18.35 0.06
CA LEU A 286 4.85 16.93 -0.09
C LEU A 286 4.62 16.53 -1.55
N LEU A 287 3.91 17.37 -2.31
CA LEU A 287 3.67 17.16 -3.75
C LEU A 287 4.98 17.20 -4.55
N GLY A 288 5.88 18.14 -4.25
CA GLY A 288 7.18 18.24 -4.91
C GLY A 288 8.05 17.00 -4.73
N PHE A 289 8.03 16.38 -3.54
CA PHE A 289 8.82 15.19 -3.23
C PHE A 289 8.19 13.86 -3.63
N LEU A 290 6.93 13.86 -4.08
CA LEU A 290 6.20 12.64 -4.46
C LEU A 290 6.86 11.92 -5.65
N TYR A 291 7.37 12.67 -6.64
CA TYR A 291 8.00 12.09 -7.82
C TYR A 291 9.34 11.38 -7.51
N PRO A 292 10.33 12.01 -6.82
CA PRO A 292 11.55 11.32 -6.40
C PRO A 292 11.30 10.05 -5.58
N ILE A 293 10.34 10.10 -4.66
CA ILE A 293 9.95 8.97 -3.80
C ILE A 293 9.35 7.82 -4.63
N SER A 294 8.42 8.15 -5.54
CA SER A 294 7.83 7.21 -6.48
C SER A 294 8.89 6.45 -7.29
N ARG A 295 9.89 7.17 -7.80
CA ARG A 295 10.99 6.59 -8.58
C ARG A 295 11.90 5.69 -7.74
N LEU A 296 12.25 6.12 -6.52
CA LEU A 296 13.04 5.30 -5.59
C LEU A 296 12.36 3.96 -5.30
N ILE A 297 11.06 3.97 -5.03
CA ILE A 297 10.26 2.75 -4.82
C ILE A 297 10.28 1.90 -6.10
N SER A 298 10.08 2.51 -7.26
CA SER A 298 10.10 1.82 -8.55
C SER A 298 11.41 1.07 -8.80
N TYR A 299 12.57 1.72 -8.63
CA TYR A 299 13.87 1.10 -8.88
C TYR A 299 14.17 -0.03 -7.90
N THR A 300 13.92 0.18 -6.62
CA THR A 300 14.18 -0.82 -5.58
C THR A 300 13.35 -2.08 -5.80
N VAL A 301 12.06 -1.92 -6.15
CA VAL A 301 11.18 -3.06 -6.41
C VAL A 301 11.45 -3.69 -7.78
N PHE A 302 11.84 -2.91 -8.79
CA PHE A 302 12.21 -3.44 -10.10
C PHE A 302 13.44 -4.37 -10.03
N GLU A 303 14.46 -4.03 -9.24
CA GLU A 303 15.61 -4.91 -9.03
C GLU A 303 15.25 -6.20 -8.25
N LYS A 304 14.25 -6.12 -7.36
CA LYS A 304 13.68 -7.31 -6.70
C LYS A 304 12.89 -8.18 -7.68
N GLU A 305 12.06 -7.57 -8.53
CA GLU A 305 11.23 -8.23 -9.53
C GLU A 305 12.08 -9.04 -10.53
N GLN A 306 13.22 -8.47 -10.96
CA GLN A 306 14.18 -9.12 -11.86
C GLN A 306 15.13 -10.10 -11.15
N LYS A 307 14.98 -10.33 -9.84
CA LYS A 307 15.87 -11.16 -9.01
C LYS A 307 17.35 -10.76 -9.08
N ILE A 308 17.62 -9.51 -9.42
CA ILE A 308 18.99 -8.96 -9.51
C ILE A 308 19.69 -9.02 -8.16
N LYS A 309 18.96 -8.73 -7.08
CA LYS A 309 19.48 -8.88 -5.71
C LYS A 309 19.97 -10.30 -5.42
N GLU A 310 19.22 -11.33 -5.84
CA GLU A 310 19.61 -12.73 -5.65
C GLU A 310 20.88 -13.05 -6.45
N GLY A 311 20.96 -12.64 -7.71
CA GLY A 311 22.16 -12.86 -8.53
C GLY A 311 23.41 -12.16 -8.00
N LEU A 312 23.27 -10.92 -7.51
CA LEU A 312 24.37 -10.21 -6.84
C LEU A 312 24.82 -10.92 -5.56
N TYR A 313 23.88 -11.46 -4.80
CA TYR A 313 24.18 -12.24 -3.59
C TYR A 313 24.89 -13.55 -3.91
N MET A 314 24.52 -14.27 -4.99
CA MET A 314 25.23 -15.46 -5.47
C MET A 314 26.70 -15.16 -5.80
N MET A 315 26.97 -13.96 -6.34
CA MET A 315 28.33 -13.51 -6.68
C MET A 315 29.15 -13.01 -5.49
N GLY A 316 28.60 -13.06 -4.27
CA GLY A 316 29.29 -12.71 -3.02
C GLY A 316 29.09 -11.27 -2.55
N LEU A 317 28.09 -10.55 -3.06
CA LEU A 317 27.69 -9.24 -2.50
C LEU A 317 27.02 -9.44 -1.14
N LYS A 318 27.40 -8.62 -0.15
CA LYS A 318 26.70 -8.56 1.14
C LYS A 318 25.41 -7.74 1.03
N ASP A 319 24.34 -8.23 1.65
CA ASP A 319 23.02 -7.57 1.64
C ASP A 319 23.06 -6.12 2.12
N GLU A 320 23.85 -5.82 3.14
CA GLU A 320 23.97 -4.46 3.71
C GLU A 320 24.51 -3.45 2.69
N ILE A 321 25.43 -3.87 1.83
CA ILE A 321 26.09 -3.00 0.85
C ILE A 321 25.10 -2.56 -0.23
N PHE A 322 24.16 -3.44 -0.59
CA PHE A 322 23.13 -3.15 -1.57
C PHE A 322 22.22 -1.99 -1.13
N TYR A 323 21.73 -2.02 0.11
CA TYR A 323 20.90 -0.94 0.65
C TYR A 323 21.71 0.33 0.88
N LEU A 324 22.93 0.18 1.41
CA LEU A 324 23.83 1.30 1.65
C LEU A 324 24.18 2.06 0.36
N SER A 325 24.39 1.38 -0.76
CA SER A 325 24.68 2.05 -2.03
C SER A 325 23.50 2.88 -2.53
N TRP A 326 22.27 2.35 -2.45
CA TRP A 326 21.07 3.10 -2.85
C TRP A 326 20.81 4.28 -1.91
N PHE A 327 20.99 4.08 -0.60
CA PHE A 327 20.90 5.14 0.39
C PHE A 327 21.87 6.28 0.09
N ILE A 328 23.17 6.01 -0.07
CA ILE A 328 24.18 7.04 -0.31
C ILE A 328 23.88 7.84 -1.60
N THR A 329 23.51 7.16 -2.69
CA THR A 329 23.20 7.84 -3.96
C THR A 329 22.03 8.81 -3.79
N TYR A 330 20.96 8.40 -3.13
CA TYR A 330 19.80 9.26 -2.92
C TYR A 330 20.07 10.33 -1.86
N THR A 331 20.77 10.04 -0.76
CA THR A 331 21.17 11.05 0.22
C THR A 331 21.97 12.19 -0.43
N LEU A 332 22.90 11.87 -1.34
CA LEU A 332 23.65 12.87 -2.09
C LEU A 332 22.72 13.70 -3.00
N GLN A 333 21.79 13.05 -3.70
CA GLN A 333 20.81 13.73 -4.55
C GLN A 333 19.89 14.68 -3.75
N PHE A 334 19.41 14.24 -2.59
CA PHE A 334 18.56 15.06 -1.71
C PHE A 334 19.35 16.16 -0.98
N ALA A 335 20.65 15.98 -0.73
CA ALA A 335 21.53 17.05 -0.27
C ALA A 335 21.63 18.18 -1.32
N ILE A 336 21.74 17.82 -2.61
CA ILE A 336 21.75 18.80 -3.70
C ILE A 336 20.40 19.52 -3.80
N SER A 337 19.28 18.79 -3.78
CA SER A 337 17.95 19.41 -3.89
C SER A 337 17.63 20.34 -2.69
N SER A 338 17.95 19.93 -1.46
CA SER A 338 17.80 20.78 -0.27
C SER A 338 18.71 22.02 -0.30
N GLY A 339 19.93 21.89 -0.84
CA GLY A 339 20.81 23.04 -1.11
C GLY A 339 20.18 24.05 -2.05
N ILE A 340 19.65 23.60 -3.19
CA ILE A 340 18.98 24.47 -4.17
C ILE A 340 17.74 25.13 -3.55
N ILE A 341 16.90 24.38 -2.82
CA ILE A 341 15.73 24.93 -2.12
C ILE A 341 16.14 26.03 -1.13
N THR A 342 17.23 25.83 -0.38
CA THR A 342 17.72 26.82 0.59
C THR A 342 18.18 28.11 -0.11
N VAL A 343 18.88 27.98 -1.25
CA VAL A 343 19.31 29.13 -2.07
C VAL A 343 18.11 29.89 -2.63
N CYS A 344 17.09 29.19 -3.14
CA CYS A 344 15.88 29.83 -3.68
C CYS A 344 15.07 30.56 -2.60
N THR A 345 14.99 30.01 -1.39
CA THR A 345 14.12 30.54 -0.32
C THR A 345 14.75 31.66 0.51
N MET A 346 16.07 31.81 0.46
CA MET A 346 16.87 32.76 1.25
C MET A 346 16.49 34.24 1.06
N GLY A 347 15.99 34.63 -0.12
CA GLY A 347 15.77 36.04 -0.45
C GLY A 347 14.37 36.57 -0.14
N THR A 348 13.33 35.75 -0.34
CA THR A 348 11.94 36.20 -0.42
C THR A 348 11.02 35.53 0.61
N LEU A 349 11.17 34.22 0.82
CA LEU A 349 10.21 33.41 1.58
C LEU A 349 10.61 33.25 3.05
N PHE A 350 11.91 33.05 3.33
CA PHE A 350 12.48 33.00 4.68
C PHE A 350 13.60 34.04 4.84
N ARG A 351 13.20 35.30 4.99
CA ARG A 351 14.14 36.43 5.09
C ARG A 351 14.80 36.49 6.46
N TYR A 352 14.07 36.18 7.52
CA TYR A 352 14.53 36.35 8.91
C TYR A 352 15.15 35.08 9.52
N SER A 353 14.90 33.92 8.92
CA SER A 353 15.34 32.61 9.43
C SER A 353 16.78 32.23 9.05
N ASP A 354 17.47 31.48 9.90
CA ASP A 354 18.85 31.05 9.66
C ASP A 354 18.93 29.99 8.54
N LYS A 355 19.69 30.28 7.49
CA LYS A 355 19.84 29.42 6.29
C LYS A 355 20.29 28.00 6.60
N SER A 356 21.15 27.83 7.61
CA SER A 356 21.62 26.50 8.04
C SER A 356 20.49 25.66 8.63
N VAL A 357 19.54 26.28 9.35
CA VAL A 357 18.40 25.56 9.95
C VAL A 357 17.46 25.11 8.84
N VAL A 358 17.22 25.99 7.86
CA VAL A 358 16.42 25.69 6.66
C VAL A 358 17.01 24.51 5.87
N PHE A 359 18.33 24.50 5.64
CA PHE A 359 19.01 23.39 4.98
C PHE A 359 18.87 22.06 5.75
N VAL A 360 19.20 22.06 7.04
CA VAL A 360 19.12 20.85 7.89
C VAL A 360 17.69 20.31 7.94
N TYR A 361 16.70 21.20 7.98
CA TYR A 361 15.29 20.82 8.00
C TYR A 361 14.86 20.06 6.74
N PHE A 362 15.09 20.61 5.54
CA PHE A 362 14.75 19.94 4.29
C PHE A 362 15.59 18.68 4.03
N PHE A 363 16.87 18.70 4.41
CA PHE A 363 17.74 17.54 4.30
C PHE A 363 17.27 16.37 5.20
N SER A 364 16.88 16.68 6.45
CA SER A 364 16.37 15.67 7.40
C SER A 364 15.06 15.04 6.91
N PHE A 365 14.17 15.84 6.32
CA PHE A 365 12.94 15.33 5.68
C PHE A 365 13.23 14.43 4.47
N GLY A 366 14.20 14.80 3.63
CA GLY A 366 14.65 13.95 2.53
C GLY A 366 15.18 12.59 3.04
N LEU A 367 15.94 12.60 4.14
CA LEU A 367 16.51 11.40 4.74
C LEU A 367 15.42 10.43 5.25
N SER A 368 14.43 10.96 5.97
CA SER A 368 13.32 10.17 6.50
C SER A 368 12.42 9.65 5.38
N ALA A 369 12.17 10.45 4.34
CA ALA A 369 11.40 10.04 3.16
C ALA A 369 12.08 8.89 2.38
N ILE A 370 13.41 8.90 2.23
CA ILE A 370 14.18 7.81 1.63
C ILE A 370 13.96 6.52 2.43
N MET A 371 14.09 6.58 3.76
CA MET A 371 13.95 5.40 4.61
C MET A 371 12.51 4.86 4.65
N MET A 372 11.52 5.75 4.63
CA MET A 372 10.12 5.38 4.48
C MET A 372 9.87 4.66 3.15
N SER A 373 10.47 5.15 2.06
CA SER A 373 10.38 4.54 0.73
C SER A 373 10.99 3.12 0.71
N PHE A 374 12.13 2.93 1.36
CA PHE A 374 12.74 1.61 1.51
C PHE A 374 11.86 0.67 2.31
N MET A 375 11.30 1.13 3.43
CA MET A 375 10.35 0.34 4.24
C MET A 375 9.15 -0.11 3.40
N ILE A 376 8.51 0.82 2.67
CA ILE A 376 7.36 0.52 1.80
C ILE A 376 7.74 -0.48 0.70
N SER A 377 8.92 -0.35 0.10
CA SER A 377 9.40 -1.26 -0.96
C SER A 377 9.52 -2.73 -0.53
N THR A 378 9.63 -3.02 0.77
CA THR A 378 9.74 -4.40 1.27
C THR A 378 8.45 -5.21 1.14
N PHE A 379 7.30 -4.55 1.07
CA PHE A 379 5.99 -5.22 0.99
C PHE A 379 5.60 -5.66 -0.42
N PHE A 380 6.27 -5.15 -1.46
CA PHE A 380 5.87 -5.34 -2.85
C PHE A 380 6.89 -6.14 -3.64
N THR A 381 6.38 -7.06 -4.48
CA THR A 381 7.17 -7.84 -5.44
C THR A 381 7.13 -7.27 -6.85
N ARG A 382 6.09 -6.49 -7.19
CA ARG A 382 5.90 -5.89 -8.53
C ARG A 382 6.08 -4.37 -8.49
N ALA A 383 6.87 -3.82 -9.41
CA ALA A 383 7.26 -2.41 -9.37
C ALA A 383 6.07 -1.45 -9.61
N LYS A 384 5.24 -1.72 -10.61
CA LYS A 384 4.11 -0.82 -10.98
C LYS A 384 3.08 -0.67 -9.85
N THR A 385 2.79 -1.75 -9.15
CA THR A 385 1.86 -1.73 -8.01
C THR A 385 2.49 -1.04 -6.79
N ALA A 386 3.79 -1.25 -6.58
CA ALA A 386 4.51 -0.61 -5.48
C ALA A 386 4.52 0.91 -5.61
N VAL A 387 4.69 1.41 -6.84
CA VAL A 387 4.65 2.86 -7.12
C VAL A 387 3.30 3.45 -6.75
N ALA A 388 2.20 2.93 -7.30
CA ALA A 388 0.87 3.50 -7.08
C ALA A 388 0.44 3.46 -5.60
N VAL A 389 0.66 2.33 -4.93
CA VAL A 389 0.30 2.19 -3.51
C VAL A 389 1.28 2.93 -2.61
N GLY A 390 2.57 2.95 -2.97
CA GLY A 390 3.60 3.65 -2.21
C GLY A 390 3.39 5.17 -2.21
N THR A 391 3.07 5.77 -3.36
CA THR A 391 2.73 7.19 -3.44
C THR A 391 1.47 7.53 -2.67
N LEU A 392 0.44 6.66 -2.73
CA LEU A 392 -0.79 6.85 -1.96
C LEU A 392 -0.55 6.70 -0.46
N SER A 393 0.32 5.78 -0.04
CA SER A 393 0.70 5.61 1.36
C SER A 393 1.49 6.81 1.88
N PHE A 394 2.35 7.40 1.06
CA PHE A 394 3.09 8.61 1.40
C PHE A 394 2.16 9.83 1.56
N LEU A 395 1.20 10.00 0.64
CA LEU A 395 0.14 11.00 0.78
C LEU A 395 -0.75 10.74 2.00
N GLY A 396 -1.09 9.47 2.24
CA GLY A 396 -1.91 9.05 3.38
C GLY A 396 -1.27 9.36 4.73
N ALA A 397 0.06 9.28 4.81
CA ALA A 397 0.82 9.63 6.01
C ALA A 397 0.75 11.12 6.36
N PHE A 398 0.28 12.00 5.46
CA PHE A 398 0.08 13.42 5.75
C PHE A 398 -1.23 13.72 6.49
N PHE A 399 -2.30 12.94 6.26
CA PHE A 399 -3.63 13.25 6.81
C PHE A 399 -3.70 13.49 8.32
N PRO A 400 -2.93 12.80 9.19
CA PRO A 400 -2.96 13.07 10.62
C PRO A 400 -2.47 14.47 11.01
N TYR A 401 -1.85 15.24 10.10
CA TYR A 401 -1.52 16.64 10.35
C TYR A 401 -2.78 17.49 10.64
N TYR A 402 -3.83 17.37 9.83
CA TYR A 402 -5.05 18.17 9.99
C TYR A 402 -5.76 17.92 11.32
N ALA A 403 -5.63 16.70 11.83
CA ALA A 403 -6.14 16.27 13.13
C ALA A 403 -5.41 16.92 14.32
N VAL A 404 -4.13 17.23 14.14
CA VAL A 404 -3.17 17.47 15.23
C VAL A 404 -2.71 18.93 15.28
N ASN A 405 -2.95 19.70 14.22
CA ASN A 405 -2.55 21.11 14.13
C ASN A 405 -3.20 22.01 15.21
N ASP A 406 -4.33 21.59 15.79
CA ASP A 406 -5.05 22.37 16.79
C ASP A 406 -4.26 22.57 18.10
N GLU A 407 -4.33 23.77 18.67
CA GLU A 407 -3.63 24.13 19.91
C GLU A 407 -4.15 23.36 21.14
N ALA A 408 -5.43 22.96 21.14
CA ALA A 408 -6.04 22.24 22.26
C ALA A 408 -5.58 20.77 22.37
N VAL A 409 -4.93 20.24 21.34
CA VAL A 409 -4.47 18.85 21.32
C VAL A 409 -3.22 18.70 22.21
N PRO A 410 -3.16 17.69 23.11
CA PRO A 410 -2.02 17.51 24.00
C PRO A 410 -0.74 17.20 23.22
N MET A 411 0.39 17.74 23.70
CA MET A 411 1.72 17.59 23.08
C MET A 411 2.06 16.13 22.77
N ILE A 412 1.72 15.19 23.66
CA ILE A 412 2.01 13.75 23.50
C ILE A 412 1.37 13.19 22.21
N LEU A 413 0.12 13.59 21.91
CA LEU A 413 -0.55 13.13 20.70
C LEU A 413 0.12 13.71 19.44
N LYS A 414 0.58 14.97 19.52
CA LYS A 414 1.35 15.61 18.44
C LYS A 414 2.67 14.88 18.18
N VAL A 415 3.36 14.48 19.24
CA VAL A 415 4.61 13.70 19.18
C VAL A 415 4.37 12.30 18.60
N ILE A 416 3.30 11.60 18.99
CA ILE A 416 2.97 10.29 18.41
C ILE A 416 2.62 10.41 16.93
N ALA A 417 1.83 11.41 16.55
CA ALA A 417 1.49 11.66 15.15
C ALA A 417 2.73 11.99 14.32
N SER A 418 3.73 12.66 14.91
CA SER A 418 5.01 12.99 14.28
C SER A 418 5.91 11.79 13.97
N LEU A 419 5.57 10.57 14.42
CA LEU A 419 6.22 9.32 13.98
C LEU A 419 5.97 9.03 12.48
N LEU A 420 4.97 9.70 11.88
CA LEU A 420 4.79 9.73 10.44
C LEU A 420 5.55 10.93 9.89
N SER A 421 6.70 10.69 9.25
CA SER A 421 7.58 11.77 8.80
C SER A 421 6.91 12.93 8.04
N PRO A 422 5.90 12.72 7.15
CA PRO A 422 5.17 13.82 6.52
C PRO A 422 4.41 14.75 7.47
N THR A 423 3.90 14.25 8.59
CA THR A 423 3.19 15.09 9.58
C THR A 423 4.18 15.90 10.42
N ALA A 424 5.33 15.32 10.78
CA ALA A 424 6.39 16.02 11.51
C ALA A 424 6.90 17.22 10.70
N PHE A 425 7.05 17.03 9.39
CA PHE A 425 7.39 18.08 8.46
C PHE A 425 6.26 19.11 8.29
N ALA A 426 4.99 18.70 8.24
CA ALA A 426 3.89 19.66 8.18
C ALA A 426 3.85 20.57 9.43
N LEU A 427 3.97 19.99 10.63
CA LEU A 427 4.03 20.70 11.91
C LEU A 427 5.28 21.60 12.03
N GLY A 428 6.43 21.16 11.52
CA GLY A 428 7.64 21.97 11.45
C GLY A 428 7.48 23.20 10.55
N SER A 429 6.75 23.07 9.45
CA SER A 429 6.51 24.15 8.48
C SER A 429 5.59 25.22 9.06
N VAL A 430 4.60 24.84 9.88
CA VAL A 430 3.76 25.78 10.63
C VAL A 430 4.60 26.61 11.59
N ASN A 431 5.49 25.98 12.35
CA ASN A 431 6.40 26.69 13.24
C ASN A 431 7.29 27.67 12.46
N PHE A 432 7.80 27.29 11.28
CA PHE A 432 8.56 28.22 10.42
C PHE A 432 7.74 29.46 10.04
N ALA A 433 6.49 29.27 9.60
CA ALA A 433 5.62 30.37 9.21
C ALA A 433 5.30 31.31 10.39
N ASP A 434 5.07 30.77 11.59
CA ASP A 434 4.81 31.58 12.79
C ASP A 434 6.01 32.46 13.18
N TYR A 435 7.22 31.91 13.17
CA TYR A 435 8.43 32.66 13.50
C TYR A 435 8.80 33.71 12.44
N GLU A 436 8.50 33.44 11.17
CA GLU A 436 8.70 34.39 10.08
C GLU A 436 7.65 35.51 10.12
N ARG A 437 6.39 35.19 10.44
CA ARG A 437 5.30 36.16 10.68
C ARG A 437 5.62 37.10 11.86
N ALA A 438 6.29 36.60 12.89
CA ALA A 438 6.72 37.40 14.03
C ALA A 438 7.96 38.27 13.77
N HIS A 439 8.56 38.22 12.57
CA HIS A 439 9.81 38.92 12.20
C HIS A 439 11.05 38.57 13.04
N VAL A 440 10.99 37.53 13.88
CA VAL A 440 12.14 37.04 14.65
C VAL A 440 12.95 36.03 13.83
N GLY A 441 12.26 35.22 13.01
CA GLY A 441 12.84 34.12 12.26
C GLY A 441 13.28 32.95 13.14
N LEU A 442 13.45 31.78 12.54
CA LEU A 442 13.92 30.59 13.25
C LEU A 442 15.45 30.57 13.30
N ARG A 443 16.00 30.64 14.52
CA ARG A 443 17.45 30.58 14.79
C ARG A 443 17.80 29.41 15.70
N TRP A 444 19.04 28.91 15.65
CA TRP A 444 19.49 27.81 16.53
C TRP A 444 19.24 28.06 18.02
N SER A 445 19.29 29.32 18.47
CA SER A 445 18.99 29.71 19.85
C SER A 445 17.51 29.59 20.24
N ASN A 446 16.60 29.74 19.28
CA ASN A 446 15.15 29.90 19.52
C ASN A 446 14.35 28.63 19.22
N ILE A 447 14.98 27.61 18.62
CA ILE A 447 14.37 26.33 18.20
C ILE A 447 13.67 25.56 19.35
N TRP A 448 14.07 25.81 20.60
CA TRP A 448 13.48 25.16 21.78
C TRP A 448 12.19 25.83 22.29
N ARG A 449 11.83 27.03 21.80
CA ARG A 449 10.60 27.72 22.22
C ARG A 449 9.39 27.19 21.42
N PRO A 450 8.27 26.83 22.09
CA PRO A 450 7.07 26.38 21.41
C PRO A 450 6.33 27.55 20.75
N SER A 451 5.78 27.34 19.55
CA SER A 451 4.85 28.27 18.87
C SER A 451 3.45 27.65 18.82
N SER A 452 3.25 26.58 18.04
CA SER A 452 1.94 25.92 17.83
C SER A 452 1.73 24.69 18.75
N GLY A 453 2.20 24.76 20.00
CA GLY A 453 2.11 23.67 20.99
C GLY A 453 3.14 22.54 20.86
N VAL A 454 4.05 22.59 19.89
CA VAL A 454 5.23 21.69 19.75
C VAL A 454 6.48 22.52 19.45
N CYS A 455 7.60 22.17 20.09
CA CYS A 455 8.88 22.80 19.82
C CYS A 455 9.43 22.33 18.46
N PHE A 456 10.04 23.23 17.69
CA PHE A 456 10.64 22.87 16.40
C PHE A 456 11.73 21.79 16.54
N LEU A 457 12.49 21.83 17.64
CA LEU A 457 13.51 20.82 17.95
C LEU A 457 12.92 19.40 17.96
N VAL A 458 11.73 19.25 18.53
CA VAL A 458 11.06 17.96 18.65
C VAL A 458 10.74 17.41 17.27
N CYS A 459 10.21 18.24 16.35
CA CYS A 459 9.96 17.83 14.97
C CYS A 459 11.25 17.39 14.26
N LEU A 460 12.35 18.14 14.42
CA LEU A 460 13.63 17.82 13.79
C LEU A 460 14.23 16.51 14.33
N THR A 461 14.23 16.35 15.66
CA THR A 461 14.71 15.11 16.30
C THR A 461 13.84 13.90 15.95
N MET A 462 12.53 14.07 15.81
CA MET A 462 11.62 13.00 15.41
C MET A 462 11.82 12.56 13.97
N MET A 463 12.05 13.47 13.01
CA MET A 463 12.38 13.06 11.64
C MET A 463 13.70 12.26 11.55
N LEU A 464 14.70 12.62 12.37
CA LEU A 464 15.95 11.84 12.45
C LEU A 464 15.71 10.46 13.10
N LEU A 465 14.88 10.39 14.14
CA LEU A 465 14.49 9.14 14.79
C LEU A 465 13.69 8.24 13.83
N ASP A 466 12.74 8.80 13.09
CA ASP A 466 11.97 8.12 12.04
C ASP A 466 12.87 7.53 10.98
N SER A 467 13.90 8.26 10.54
CA SER A 467 14.88 7.77 9.57
C SER A 467 15.55 6.47 10.06
N PHE A 468 15.97 6.43 11.33
CA PHE A 468 16.55 5.23 11.92
C PHE A 468 15.51 4.11 12.09
N LEU A 469 14.32 4.45 12.57
CA LEU A 469 13.24 3.50 12.82
C LEU A 469 12.76 2.82 11.53
N TYR A 470 12.52 3.59 10.47
CA TYR A 470 12.17 3.05 9.15
C TYR A 470 13.30 2.20 8.55
N CYS A 471 14.57 2.57 8.76
CA CYS A 471 15.70 1.74 8.36
C CYS A 471 15.69 0.38 9.07
N ALA A 472 15.55 0.38 10.40
CA ALA A 472 15.53 -0.82 11.23
C ALA A 472 14.34 -1.73 10.87
N ILE A 473 13.15 -1.14 10.74
CA ILE A 473 11.94 -1.86 10.32
C ILE A 473 12.09 -2.40 8.90
N GLY A 474 12.63 -1.61 7.95
CA GLY A 474 12.87 -2.06 6.59
C GLY A 474 13.81 -3.26 6.51
N LEU A 475 14.96 -3.21 7.20
CA LEU A 475 15.91 -4.33 7.25
C LEU A 475 15.31 -5.57 7.95
N TYR A 476 14.49 -5.36 8.96
CA TYR A 476 13.78 -6.42 9.66
C TYR A 476 12.72 -7.08 8.76
N LEU A 477 11.86 -6.28 8.14
CA LEU A 477 10.79 -6.76 7.27
C LEU A 477 11.33 -7.45 6.02
N ASP A 478 12.45 -7.01 5.45
CA ASP A 478 13.06 -7.68 4.30
C ASP A 478 13.50 -9.13 4.65
N LYS A 479 14.02 -9.36 5.87
CA LYS A 479 14.36 -10.71 6.36
C LYS A 479 13.14 -11.58 6.66
N VAL A 480 11.99 -10.98 6.99
CA VAL A 480 10.77 -11.67 7.42
C VAL A 480 9.80 -11.91 6.26
N ILE A 481 9.67 -10.97 5.34
CA ILE A 481 8.68 -10.97 4.25
C ILE A 481 9.24 -11.63 2.98
N SER A 482 10.56 -11.81 2.83
CA SER A 482 11.14 -12.36 1.60
C SER A 482 10.49 -13.70 1.23
N LYS A 483 9.70 -13.65 0.15
CA LYS A 483 9.00 -14.76 -0.47
C LYS A 483 9.44 -14.83 -1.92
N GLU A 484 10.19 -15.88 -2.22
CA GLU A 484 9.92 -16.83 -3.29
C GLU A 484 10.98 -17.95 -3.25
N ASN A 485 12.21 -17.66 -2.84
CA ASN A 485 13.33 -18.62 -2.90
C ASN A 485 14.25 -18.69 -1.66
N ALA A 486 14.04 -17.86 -0.63
CA ALA A 486 14.84 -17.88 0.61
C ALA A 486 13.95 -18.24 1.81
N VAL A 487 14.52 -18.96 2.80
CA VAL A 487 13.79 -19.30 4.03
C VAL A 487 13.52 -18.02 4.83
N SER A 488 12.26 -17.61 4.93
CA SER A 488 11.84 -16.48 5.74
C SER A 488 12.12 -16.77 7.22
N TYR A 489 12.75 -15.83 7.93
CA TYR A 489 12.93 -15.95 9.37
C TYR A 489 11.56 -15.78 10.08
N PRO A 490 11.27 -16.56 11.13
CA PRO A 490 10.03 -16.40 11.89
C PRO A 490 9.96 -15.00 12.54
N TRP A 491 8.76 -14.44 12.67
CA TRP A 491 8.51 -13.11 13.26
C TRP A 491 9.15 -12.88 14.65
N ASN A 492 9.48 -13.93 15.40
CA ASN A 492 10.10 -13.80 16.73
C ASN A 492 11.63 -13.94 16.71
N PHE A 493 12.27 -13.90 15.54
CA PHE A 493 13.71 -14.11 15.38
C PHE A 493 14.56 -13.18 16.26
N MET A 494 14.13 -11.93 16.44
CA MET A 494 14.83 -10.94 17.27
C MET A 494 14.75 -11.24 18.78
N PHE A 495 13.70 -11.94 19.23
CA PHE A 495 13.48 -12.29 20.64
C PHE A 495 14.05 -13.68 21.00
N ARG A 496 14.48 -14.49 20.03
CA ARG A 496 15.22 -15.74 20.28
C ARG A 496 16.72 -15.44 20.42
N LYS A 497 17.19 -15.33 21.67
CA LYS A 497 18.62 -15.20 22.02
C LYS A 497 19.53 -16.29 21.41
N CYS A 498 19.00 -17.41 20.94
CA CYS A 498 19.77 -18.48 20.29
C CYS A 498 20.39 -18.11 18.93
N CYS A 499 19.90 -17.09 18.21
CA CYS A 499 20.49 -16.76 16.89
C CYS A 499 21.52 -15.61 16.93
N TRP A 500 21.64 -14.91 18.06
CA TRP A 500 22.53 -13.76 18.24
C TRP A 500 23.83 -14.11 18.97
N ARG A 501 23.91 -15.31 19.59
CA ARG A 501 25.22 -15.89 19.88
C ARG A 501 25.78 -16.39 18.55
N LYS A 502 26.91 -15.82 18.14
CA LYS A 502 27.91 -16.54 17.37
C LYS A 502 28.27 -17.77 18.22
N GLY A 503 27.52 -18.85 18.02
CA GLY A 503 27.67 -20.07 18.78
C GLY A 503 28.96 -20.73 18.31
N SER A 504 30.04 -20.49 19.06
CA SER A 504 31.08 -21.49 19.21
C SER A 504 30.40 -22.82 19.53
N ALA A 505 30.76 -23.85 18.76
CA ALA A 505 30.69 -25.25 19.13
C ALA A 505 29.53 -25.65 20.07
N THR A 506 28.47 -26.20 19.49
CA THR A 506 27.86 -27.36 20.16
C THR A 506 28.69 -28.56 19.71
N GLU A 507 29.72 -28.89 20.49
CA GLU A 507 30.29 -30.23 20.52
C GLU A 507 29.13 -31.21 20.74
N HIS A 508 28.67 -31.87 19.68
CA HIS A 508 28.04 -33.16 19.83
C HIS A 508 29.18 -34.20 19.85
N ASN A 509 29.62 -34.53 21.07
CA ASN A 509 30.38 -35.71 21.47
C ASN A 509 31.12 -36.44 20.33
N ALA A 510 32.28 -35.90 19.97
CA ALA A 510 33.39 -36.72 19.50
C ALA A 510 34.07 -37.35 20.72
N SER A 511 33.40 -38.32 21.36
CA SER A 511 34.07 -39.25 22.26
C SER A 511 34.57 -40.42 21.41
N ASN A 512 35.86 -40.39 21.12
CA ASN A 512 36.74 -41.51 20.83
C ASN A 512 36.03 -42.88 20.71
N LEU A 513 35.76 -43.30 19.48
CA LEU A 513 35.84 -44.71 19.16
C LEU A 513 36.85 -44.85 18.02
N ASN A 514 38.07 -45.21 18.41
CA ASN A 514 39.05 -45.81 17.52
C ASN A 514 38.39 -47.00 16.83
N VAL A 515 37.86 -46.80 15.62
CA VAL A 515 37.57 -47.90 14.72
C VAL A 515 38.93 -48.36 14.21
N LYS A 516 39.49 -49.33 14.93
CA LYS A 516 40.48 -50.27 14.43
C LYS A 516 40.05 -50.69 13.02
N VAL A 517 40.97 -50.54 12.08
CA VAL A 517 40.93 -51.25 10.81
C VAL A 517 41.00 -52.74 11.14
N ASP A 518 39.84 -53.38 11.32
CA ASP A 518 39.73 -54.82 11.25
C ASP A 518 39.37 -55.19 9.82
N ASN A 519 40.39 -55.71 9.13
CA ASN A 519 40.22 -56.59 8.00
C ASN A 519 39.37 -57.78 8.45
N ASN A 520 38.10 -57.84 8.06
CA ASN A 520 37.44 -59.12 7.91
C ASN A 520 36.40 -59.06 6.78
N HIS A 521 36.68 -59.87 5.77
CA HIS A 521 35.76 -60.29 4.73
C HIS A 521 34.47 -60.84 5.36
N HIS A 522 33.37 -60.10 5.25
CA HIS A 522 32.05 -60.71 5.19
C HIS A 522 31.48 -60.47 3.78
N LYS A 523 31.42 -61.58 3.03
CA LYS A 523 30.65 -61.72 1.79
C LYS A 523 29.17 -61.57 2.12
N ASP A 524 28.64 -60.37 2.01
CA ASP A 524 27.19 -60.18 1.90
C ASP A 524 26.78 -60.25 0.43
N ARG A 525 25.79 -61.09 0.16
CA ARG A 525 25.16 -61.27 -1.15
C ARG A 525 24.53 -59.94 -1.60
N PRO A 526 24.57 -59.59 -2.90
CA PRO A 526 24.03 -58.33 -3.38
C PRO A 526 22.51 -58.37 -3.30
N THR A 527 21.92 -57.52 -2.45
CA THR A 527 20.53 -57.10 -2.60
C THR A 527 20.54 -55.89 -3.53
N SER A 528 19.95 -56.04 -4.71
CA SER A 528 19.96 -55.09 -5.81
C SER A 528 19.04 -53.89 -5.54
N SER A 529 19.56 -52.82 -4.93
CA SER A 529 18.91 -51.49 -4.95
C SER A 529 19.84 -50.33 -4.53
N GLY A 530 21.15 -50.42 -4.80
CA GLY A 530 22.07 -49.28 -4.72
C GLY A 530 22.19 -48.56 -6.07
N PRO A 531 22.44 -47.23 -6.11
CA PRO A 531 22.63 -46.52 -7.38
C PRO A 531 23.85 -47.07 -8.14
N ALA A 532 23.71 -47.30 -9.44
CA ALA A 532 24.82 -47.79 -10.26
C ALA A 532 25.88 -46.68 -10.42
N LEU A 533 27.00 -46.84 -9.71
CA LEU A 533 28.10 -45.88 -9.66
C LEU A 533 29.34 -46.48 -10.34
N GLU A 534 29.88 -45.75 -11.31
CA GLU A 534 31.16 -46.09 -11.93
C GLU A 534 32.30 -45.99 -10.92
N GLY A 535 33.26 -46.92 -10.99
CA GLY A 535 34.42 -46.95 -10.11
C GLY A 535 35.28 -45.69 -10.22
N ILE A 536 35.70 -45.15 -9.07
CA ILE A 536 36.48 -43.91 -8.98
C ILE A 536 37.96 -44.22 -9.24
N SER A 537 38.61 -43.47 -10.14
CA SER A 537 40.06 -43.57 -10.40
C SER A 537 40.91 -43.20 -9.18
N LEU A 538 42.18 -43.66 -9.14
CA LEU A 538 43.12 -43.34 -8.05
C LEU A 538 43.31 -41.83 -7.86
N ASP A 539 43.44 -41.08 -8.97
CA ASP A 539 43.60 -39.62 -8.94
C ASP A 539 42.40 -38.91 -8.31
N MET A 540 41.19 -39.38 -8.61
CA MET A 540 39.95 -38.84 -8.04
C MET A 540 39.85 -39.13 -6.53
N LYS A 541 40.25 -40.33 -6.08
CA LYS A 541 40.33 -40.63 -4.64
C LYS A 541 41.34 -39.74 -3.92
N GLN A 542 42.47 -39.43 -4.56
CA GLN A 542 43.46 -38.52 -3.98
C GLN A 542 42.90 -37.09 -3.84
N GLN A 543 42.12 -36.61 -4.82
CA GLN A 543 41.43 -35.32 -4.71
C GLN A 543 40.39 -35.26 -3.58
N GLU A 544 39.75 -36.38 -3.26
CA GLU A 544 38.86 -36.48 -2.09
C GLU A 544 39.61 -36.34 -0.77
N LEU A 545 40.79 -36.97 -0.66
CA LEU A 545 41.65 -36.89 0.52
C LEU A 545 42.26 -35.49 0.68
N ASP A 546 42.69 -34.86 -0.42
CA ASP A 546 43.21 -33.49 -0.44
C ASP A 546 42.11 -32.43 -0.17
N GLY A 547 40.83 -32.85 -0.16
CA GLY A 547 39.69 -31.94 -0.06
C GLY A 547 39.52 -31.04 -1.30
N ARG A 548 40.15 -31.36 -2.44
CA ARG A 548 40.08 -30.62 -3.72
C ARG A 548 38.90 -31.05 -4.58
N CYS A 549 37.74 -31.17 -3.96
CA CYS A 549 36.51 -31.62 -4.61
C CYS A 549 35.29 -30.93 -3.99
N ILE A 550 34.13 -31.13 -4.60
CA ILE A 550 32.83 -30.82 -3.99
C ILE A 550 32.23 -32.13 -3.50
N GLN A 551 31.95 -32.23 -2.20
CA GLN A 551 31.34 -33.42 -1.60
C GLN A 551 29.95 -33.08 -1.08
N ILE A 552 28.93 -33.69 -1.67
CA ILE A 552 27.54 -33.60 -1.23
C ILE A 552 27.25 -34.79 -0.32
N ARG A 553 26.86 -34.51 0.93
CA ARG A 553 26.66 -35.52 1.99
C ARG A 553 25.20 -35.53 2.44
N ASN A 554 24.43 -36.51 1.94
CA ASN A 554 23.03 -36.76 2.31
C ASN A 554 22.14 -35.51 2.26
N LEU A 555 22.31 -34.69 1.22
CA LEU A 555 21.62 -33.42 1.08
C LEU A 555 20.12 -33.65 0.86
N HIS A 556 19.28 -33.03 1.69
CA HIS A 556 17.85 -33.31 1.70
C HIS A 556 17.02 -32.02 1.87
N LYS A 557 15.93 -31.91 1.09
CA LYS A 557 15.07 -30.72 1.04
C LYS A 557 13.59 -31.08 0.91
N VAL A 558 12.80 -30.59 1.87
CA VAL A 558 11.34 -30.75 1.88
C VAL A 558 10.66 -29.39 1.89
N TYR A 559 9.68 -29.21 1.00
CA TYR A 559 8.81 -28.04 0.97
C TYR A 559 7.46 -28.36 1.61
N ASN A 560 7.00 -27.49 2.50
CA ASN A 560 5.67 -27.57 3.10
C ASN A 560 4.66 -26.82 2.21
N THR A 561 3.85 -27.55 1.46
CA THR A 561 2.78 -26.99 0.62
C THR A 561 1.44 -27.14 1.32
N LYS A 562 0.44 -26.31 0.98
CA LYS A 562 -0.94 -26.43 1.50
C LYS A 562 -1.59 -27.80 1.25
N LYS A 563 -1.08 -28.55 0.26
CA LYS A 563 -1.54 -29.90 -0.13
C LYS A 563 -0.75 -31.04 0.53
N GLY A 564 0.30 -30.74 1.32
CA GLY A 564 1.17 -31.75 1.94
C GLY A 564 2.66 -31.38 1.89
N LYS A 565 3.50 -32.22 2.50
CA LYS A 565 4.97 -32.12 2.42
C LYS A 565 5.44 -32.74 1.11
N SER A 566 6.18 -32.00 0.28
CA SER A 566 6.78 -32.51 -0.96
C SER A 566 8.30 -32.54 -0.79
N CYS A 567 8.89 -33.73 -0.87
CA CYS A 567 10.34 -33.91 -0.86
C CYS A 567 10.88 -33.59 -2.26
N ALA A 568 11.72 -32.56 -2.37
CA ALA A 568 12.31 -32.14 -3.64
C ALA A 568 13.68 -32.78 -3.88
N VAL A 569 14.45 -33.05 -2.81
CA VAL A 569 15.74 -33.74 -2.87
C VAL A 569 15.79 -34.69 -1.68
N ASN A 570 16.00 -35.98 -1.96
CA ASN A 570 15.99 -37.04 -0.98
C ASN A 570 17.40 -37.64 -0.80
N SER A 571 18.11 -37.20 0.24
CA SER A 571 19.40 -37.73 0.68
C SER A 571 20.43 -37.90 -0.45
N LEU A 572 20.64 -36.83 -1.22
CA LEU A 572 21.57 -36.84 -2.35
C LEU A 572 23.03 -36.98 -1.86
N GLN A 573 23.75 -37.95 -2.41
CA GLN A 573 25.19 -38.16 -2.17
C GLN A 573 25.93 -38.17 -3.51
N LEU A 574 26.87 -37.23 -3.69
CA LEU A 574 27.55 -37.02 -4.96
C LEU A 574 28.88 -36.28 -4.73
N THR A 575 29.92 -36.68 -5.47
CA THR A 575 31.24 -36.03 -5.43
C THR A 575 31.63 -35.48 -6.80
N LEU A 576 32.14 -34.26 -6.85
CA LEU A 576 32.61 -33.59 -8.07
C LEU A 576 34.10 -33.31 -7.99
N TYR A 577 34.82 -33.60 -9.06
CA TYR A 577 36.28 -33.60 -9.13
C TYR A 577 36.82 -32.45 -9.99
N GLU A 578 38.07 -32.08 -9.74
CA GLU A 578 38.80 -31.07 -10.50
C GLU A 578 39.07 -31.56 -11.93
N ASN A 579 39.06 -30.65 -12.91
CA ASN A 579 39.22 -30.93 -14.34
C ASN A 579 38.08 -31.75 -14.98
N GLN A 580 36.90 -31.83 -14.33
CA GLN A 580 35.76 -32.58 -14.84
C GLN A 580 34.51 -31.70 -14.98
N ILE A 581 33.71 -32.01 -16.00
CA ILE A 581 32.34 -31.52 -16.16
C ILE A 581 31.39 -32.62 -15.72
N LEU A 582 30.66 -32.38 -14.63
CA LEU A 582 29.57 -33.25 -14.19
C LEU A 582 28.24 -32.72 -14.76
N ALA A 583 27.59 -33.51 -15.62
CA ALA A 583 26.27 -33.21 -16.13
C ALA A 583 25.18 -33.86 -15.25
N LEU A 584 24.37 -33.07 -14.56
CA LEU A 584 23.22 -33.51 -13.79
C LEU A 584 21.96 -33.52 -14.68
N LEU A 585 21.56 -34.71 -15.10
CA LEU A 585 20.42 -34.99 -15.97
C LEU A 585 19.20 -35.40 -15.14
N GLY A 586 18.00 -35.04 -15.58
CA GLY A 586 16.75 -35.42 -14.92
C GLY A 586 15.54 -34.77 -15.58
N HIS A 587 14.34 -35.29 -15.34
CA HIS A 587 13.11 -34.66 -15.84
C HIS A 587 12.81 -33.33 -15.09
N ASN A 588 11.85 -32.57 -15.59
CA ASN A 588 11.37 -31.38 -14.89
C ASN A 588 10.68 -31.81 -13.58
N GLY A 589 11.08 -31.20 -12.47
CA GLY A 589 10.62 -31.58 -11.14
C GLY A 589 11.47 -32.65 -10.43
N ALA A 590 12.54 -33.17 -11.05
CA ALA A 590 13.42 -34.16 -10.41
C ALA A 590 14.23 -33.63 -9.21
N GLY A 591 14.35 -32.30 -9.04
CA GLY A 591 15.11 -31.67 -7.94
C GLY A 591 16.44 -31.01 -8.33
N LYS A 592 16.77 -30.93 -9.63
CA LYS A 592 18.02 -30.36 -10.18
C LYS A 592 18.30 -28.92 -9.70
N SER A 593 17.41 -27.97 -10.02
CA SER A 593 17.59 -26.56 -9.65
C SER A 593 17.53 -26.35 -8.13
N THR A 594 16.79 -27.19 -7.39
CA THR A 594 16.78 -27.19 -5.92
C THR A 594 18.14 -27.59 -5.36
N THR A 595 18.80 -28.59 -5.95
CA THR A 595 20.14 -29.03 -5.58
C THR A 595 21.17 -27.92 -5.83
N ILE A 596 21.16 -27.32 -7.02
CA ILE A 596 22.02 -26.17 -7.35
C ILE A 596 21.79 -25.02 -6.37
N SER A 597 20.55 -24.66 -6.11
CA SER A 597 20.21 -23.54 -5.21
C SER A 597 20.70 -23.77 -3.78
N MET A 598 20.77 -25.03 -3.33
CA MET A 598 21.39 -25.39 -2.06
C MET A 598 22.92 -25.27 -2.11
N LEU A 599 23.56 -25.73 -3.19
CA LEU A 599 25.02 -25.63 -3.36
C LEU A 599 25.51 -24.18 -3.46
N VAL A 600 24.74 -23.31 -4.13
CA VAL A 600 25.04 -21.88 -4.25
C VAL A 600 24.72 -21.12 -2.94
N GLY A 601 23.99 -21.73 -2.01
CA GLY A 601 23.62 -21.14 -0.73
C GLY A 601 22.51 -20.09 -0.83
N LEU A 602 21.62 -20.21 -1.82
CA LEU A 602 20.36 -19.47 -1.90
C LEU A 602 19.29 -20.10 -1.00
N LEU A 603 19.24 -21.43 -1.02
CA LEU A 603 18.33 -22.24 -0.23
C LEU A 603 19.13 -23.01 0.83
N PRO A 604 18.84 -22.85 2.13
CA PRO A 604 19.44 -23.74 3.13
C PRO A 604 18.84 -25.15 2.99
N PRO A 605 19.64 -26.23 3.12
CA PRO A 605 19.16 -27.60 3.18
C PRO A 605 18.27 -27.83 4.41
N THR A 606 17.35 -28.79 4.33
CA THR A 606 16.55 -29.25 5.48
C THR A 606 17.37 -30.17 6.39
N SER A 607 18.18 -31.03 5.79
CA SER A 607 19.16 -31.89 6.45
C SER A 607 20.28 -32.25 5.47
N GLY A 608 21.39 -32.75 6.00
CA GLY A 608 22.60 -33.00 5.23
C GLY A 608 23.49 -31.77 5.08
N ASP A 609 24.61 -31.96 4.41
CA ASP A 609 25.66 -30.96 4.28
C ASP A 609 26.39 -31.07 2.93
N ALA A 610 27.10 -30.01 2.55
CA ALA A 610 27.98 -30.05 1.38
C ALA A 610 29.26 -29.24 1.62
N LEU A 611 30.37 -29.82 1.17
CA LEU A 611 31.71 -29.27 1.30
C LEU A 611 32.23 -28.88 -0.08
N ILE A 612 32.72 -27.65 -0.22
CA ILE A 612 33.36 -27.14 -1.44
C ILE A 612 34.80 -26.80 -1.08
N PHE A 613 35.77 -27.52 -1.65
CA PHE A 613 37.20 -27.34 -1.33
C PHE A 613 37.50 -27.41 0.19
N GLY A 614 36.89 -28.39 0.87
CA GLY A 614 37.00 -28.57 2.34
C GLY A 614 36.21 -27.57 3.19
N LYS A 615 35.50 -26.60 2.57
CA LYS A 615 34.71 -25.58 3.28
C LYS A 615 33.22 -25.88 3.23
N ASN A 616 32.54 -25.69 4.35
CA ASN A 616 31.13 -26.00 4.48
C ASN A 616 30.24 -24.84 4.00
N ILE A 617 29.20 -25.15 3.23
CA ILE A 617 28.26 -24.18 2.65
C ILE A 617 27.43 -23.45 3.72
N LEU A 618 27.24 -24.04 4.89
CA LEU A 618 26.49 -23.44 5.98
C LEU A 618 27.33 -22.44 6.80
N THR A 619 28.58 -22.79 7.11
CA THR A 619 29.48 -21.99 7.97
C THR A 619 30.29 -20.96 7.19
N ASP A 620 30.85 -21.32 6.03
CA ASP A 620 31.88 -20.54 5.33
C ASP A 620 31.40 -19.93 4.00
N ARG A 621 30.14 -19.46 4.00
CA ARG A 621 29.42 -18.94 2.82
C ARG A 621 30.19 -17.91 2.01
N ASP A 622 30.78 -16.92 2.67
CA ASP A 622 31.47 -15.81 2.01
C ASP A 622 32.70 -16.28 1.24
N GLU A 623 33.38 -17.32 1.73
CA GLU A 623 34.58 -17.84 1.09
C GLU A 623 34.26 -18.82 -0.04
N VAL A 624 33.21 -19.64 0.14
CA VAL A 624 32.64 -20.48 -0.91
C VAL A 624 32.21 -19.63 -2.11
N ARG A 625 31.48 -18.52 -1.89
CA ARG A 625 30.97 -17.66 -2.98
C ARG A 625 32.04 -16.90 -3.76
N LYS A 626 33.18 -16.59 -3.14
CA LYS A 626 34.32 -15.99 -3.85
C LYS A 626 34.82 -16.91 -4.97
N ASN A 627 34.90 -18.21 -4.69
CA ASN A 627 35.43 -19.21 -5.61
C ASN A 627 34.37 -19.81 -6.57
N LEU A 628 33.10 -19.41 -6.41
CA LEU A 628 31.94 -19.99 -7.12
C LEU A 628 31.40 -19.05 -8.21
N GLY A 629 31.45 -19.46 -9.47
CA GLY A 629 30.76 -18.82 -10.58
C GLY A 629 29.40 -19.47 -10.81
N VAL A 630 28.34 -18.68 -11.03
CA VAL A 630 26.98 -19.21 -11.22
C VAL A 630 26.35 -18.59 -12.46
N CYS A 631 25.89 -19.44 -13.38
CA CYS A 631 25.01 -19.05 -14.47
C CYS A 631 23.60 -19.59 -14.16
N PRO A 632 22.68 -18.74 -13.65
CA PRO A 632 21.31 -19.15 -13.29
C PRO A 632 20.45 -19.44 -14.52
N GLN A 633 19.31 -20.13 -14.36
CA GLN A 633 18.40 -20.43 -15.48
C GLN A 633 17.87 -19.17 -16.20
N TYR A 634 17.53 -18.12 -15.44
CA TYR A 634 17.08 -16.84 -15.99
C TYR A 634 18.23 -15.83 -15.98
N ASP A 635 18.38 -15.07 -17.06
CA ASP A 635 19.45 -14.07 -17.19
C ASP A 635 19.26 -12.91 -16.20
N ILE A 636 20.11 -12.85 -15.18
CA ILE A 636 20.10 -11.80 -14.16
C ILE A 636 20.98 -10.63 -14.61
N LEU A 637 20.45 -9.80 -15.50
CA LEU A 637 21.18 -8.70 -16.14
C LEU A 637 20.50 -7.34 -15.92
N PHE A 638 21.29 -6.27 -15.94
CA PHE A 638 20.81 -4.90 -15.89
C PHE A 638 20.46 -4.41 -17.30
N PRO A 639 19.19 -4.13 -17.63
CA PRO A 639 18.80 -3.81 -19.01
C PRO A 639 19.43 -2.51 -19.55
N GLU A 640 19.79 -1.58 -18.67
CA GLU A 640 20.29 -0.25 -19.03
C GLU A 640 21.80 -0.17 -19.21
N LEU A 641 22.56 -1.16 -18.70
CA LEU A 641 24.02 -1.19 -18.78
C LEU A 641 24.48 -1.90 -20.05
N THR A 642 25.71 -1.62 -20.47
CA THR A 642 26.40 -2.25 -21.62
C THR A 642 27.08 -3.55 -21.22
N VAL A 643 27.47 -4.36 -22.20
CA VAL A 643 28.24 -5.62 -22.00
C VAL A 643 29.53 -5.34 -21.22
N LYS A 644 30.32 -4.33 -21.64
CA LYS A 644 31.56 -3.92 -20.94
C LYS A 644 31.31 -3.54 -19.48
N GLU A 645 30.32 -2.67 -19.24
CA GLU A 645 29.99 -2.21 -17.87
C GLU A 645 29.54 -3.34 -16.96
N HIS A 646 28.78 -4.32 -17.48
CA HIS A 646 28.39 -5.51 -16.70
C HIS A 646 29.62 -6.27 -16.21
N LEU A 647 30.51 -6.64 -17.15
CA LEU A 647 31.69 -7.43 -16.83
C LEU A 647 32.63 -6.66 -15.90
N GLU A 648 32.78 -5.34 -16.06
CA GLU A 648 33.55 -4.52 -15.12
C GLU A 648 32.99 -4.55 -13.69
N ILE A 649 31.66 -4.46 -13.54
CA ILE A 649 31.01 -4.51 -12.21
C ILE A 649 31.23 -5.89 -11.58
N PHE A 650 30.96 -6.97 -12.31
CA PHE A 650 31.12 -8.33 -11.79
C PHE A 650 32.58 -8.70 -11.54
N ALA A 651 33.53 -8.24 -12.37
CA ALA A 651 34.97 -8.36 -12.11
C ALA A 651 35.36 -7.68 -10.79
N SER A 652 34.82 -6.47 -10.54
CA SER A 652 35.07 -5.75 -9.29
C SER A 652 34.44 -6.44 -8.07
N LEU A 653 33.28 -7.09 -8.23
CA LEU A 653 32.64 -7.87 -7.17
C LEU A 653 33.43 -9.15 -6.83
N LYS A 654 34.00 -9.80 -7.85
CA LYS A 654 34.86 -10.98 -7.73
C LYS A 654 36.27 -10.65 -7.22
N GLY A 655 36.63 -9.38 -7.13
CA GLY A 655 37.88 -8.93 -6.52
C GLY A 655 39.07 -8.85 -7.46
N VAL A 656 38.83 -8.80 -8.79
CA VAL A 656 39.87 -8.53 -9.79
C VAL A 656 40.50 -7.16 -9.51
N ASN A 657 41.83 -7.06 -9.63
CA ASN A 657 42.56 -5.81 -9.43
C ASN A 657 42.15 -4.76 -10.48
N ASP A 658 42.06 -3.49 -10.06
CA ASP A 658 41.62 -2.39 -10.94
C ASP A 658 42.54 -2.24 -12.17
N ASP A 659 43.87 -2.46 -12.02
CA ASP A 659 44.86 -2.32 -13.10
C ASP A 659 44.74 -3.39 -14.19
N SER A 660 44.36 -4.62 -13.81
CA SER A 660 44.18 -5.74 -14.74
C SER A 660 42.74 -5.89 -15.23
N ARG A 661 41.80 -5.12 -14.65
CA ARG A 661 40.37 -5.30 -14.89
C ARG A 661 40.00 -5.12 -16.36
N GLU A 662 40.52 -4.09 -17.01
CA GLU A 662 40.17 -3.82 -18.41
C GLU A 662 40.64 -4.95 -19.33
N ARG A 663 41.86 -5.48 -19.13
CA ARG A 663 42.36 -6.63 -19.89
C ARG A 663 41.49 -7.86 -19.70
N VAL A 664 41.22 -8.23 -18.44
CA VAL A 664 40.36 -9.39 -18.10
C VAL A 664 38.95 -9.25 -18.69
N VAL A 665 38.40 -8.04 -18.73
CA VAL A 665 37.08 -7.79 -19.33
C VAL A 665 37.13 -7.95 -20.84
N THR A 666 38.12 -7.37 -21.53
CA THR A 666 38.26 -7.52 -22.99
C THR A 666 38.46 -8.98 -23.38
N ASP A 667 39.38 -9.68 -22.70
CA ASP A 667 39.65 -11.10 -22.95
C ASP A 667 38.37 -11.96 -22.77
N MET A 668 37.58 -11.67 -21.72
CA MET A 668 36.33 -12.39 -21.46
C MET A 668 35.25 -12.09 -22.51
N VAL A 669 35.18 -10.87 -23.04
CA VAL A 669 34.24 -10.53 -24.12
C VAL A 669 34.59 -11.29 -25.40
N ASP A 670 35.88 -11.43 -25.70
CA ASP A 670 36.38 -12.16 -26.86
C ASP A 670 36.14 -13.67 -26.70
N GLU A 671 36.43 -14.24 -25.52
CA GLU A 671 36.19 -15.65 -25.20
C GLU A 671 34.70 -16.05 -25.35
N VAL A 672 33.80 -15.17 -24.93
CA VAL A 672 32.35 -15.38 -24.99
C VAL A 672 31.78 -15.13 -26.40
N GLY A 673 32.57 -14.51 -27.29
CA GLY A 673 32.16 -14.19 -28.66
C GLY A 673 31.18 -13.02 -28.73
N LEU A 674 31.40 -11.98 -27.93
CA LEU A 674 30.61 -10.73 -27.89
C LEU A 674 31.41 -9.47 -28.26
N ALA A 675 32.59 -9.62 -28.87
CA ALA A 675 33.48 -8.54 -29.30
C ALA A 675 32.75 -7.43 -30.10
N ASP A 676 31.87 -7.82 -31.03
CA ASP A 676 31.13 -6.88 -31.88
C ASP A 676 30.07 -6.06 -31.12
N LYS A 677 29.72 -6.48 -29.90
CA LYS A 677 28.62 -5.91 -29.09
C LYS A 677 29.08 -5.35 -27.74
N VAL A 678 30.38 -5.14 -27.53
CA VAL A 678 30.99 -4.63 -26.28
C VAL A 678 30.26 -3.40 -25.72
N ASN A 679 29.98 -2.41 -26.57
CA ASN A 679 29.37 -1.13 -26.18
C ASN A 679 27.83 -1.11 -26.36
N THR A 680 27.22 -2.25 -26.69
CA THR A 680 25.76 -2.34 -26.87
C THR A 680 25.08 -2.54 -25.51
N VAL A 681 23.92 -1.89 -25.32
CA VAL A 681 23.09 -2.05 -24.11
C VAL A 681 22.42 -3.42 -24.07
N VAL A 682 22.30 -4.01 -22.87
CA VAL A 682 21.76 -5.36 -22.71
C VAL A 682 20.31 -5.49 -23.19
N ARG A 683 19.48 -4.42 -23.07
CA ARG A 683 18.11 -4.43 -23.61
C ARG A 683 18.05 -4.73 -25.11
N ALA A 684 19.09 -4.40 -25.88
CA ALA A 684 19.16 -4.58 -27.32
C ALA A 684 19.77 -5.93 -27.75
N LEU A 685 20.27 -6.74 -26.81
CA LEU A 685 20.83 -8.05 -27.10
C LEU A 685 19.73 -9.10 -27.34
N SER A 686 20.00 -10.06 -28.22
CA SER A 686 19.15 -11.25 -28.39
C SER A 686 19.19 -12.15 -27.15
N GLY A 687 18.23 -13.05 -27.00
CA GLY A 687 18.21 -14.01 -25.87
C GLY A 687 19.51 -14.83 -25.78
N GLY A 688 19.98 -15.39 -26.90
CA GLY A 688 21.25 -16.13 -26.92
C GLY A 688 22.48 -15.28 -26.57
N MET A 689 22.50 -14.00 -26.98
CA MET A 689 23.58 -13.07 -26.59
C MET A 689 23.55 -12.72 -25.10
N LYS A 690 22.36 -12.56 -24.51
CA LYS A 690 22.21 -12.38 -23.05
C LYS A 690 22.72 -13.59 -22.29
N ARG A 691 22.40 -14.79 -22.79
CA ARG A 691 22.86 -16.05 -22.22
C ARG A 691 24.38 -16.21 -22.28
N LYS A 692 25.00 -15.80 -23.39
CA LYS A 692 26.46 -15.68 -23.52
C LYS A 692 27.05 -14.72 -22.49
N LEU A 693 26.45 -13.53 -22.32
CA LEU A 693 26.88 -12.57 -21.29
C LEU A 693 26.75 -13.15 -19.86
N SER A 694 25.65 -13.83 -19.53
CA SER A 694 25.45 -14.51 -18.25
C SER A 694 26.54 -15.57 -18.00
N LEU A 695 26.92 -16.32 -19.04
CA LEU A 695 28.05 -17.24 -18.96
C LEU A 695 29.37 -16.49 -18.70
N GLY A 696 29.65 -15.39 -19.41
CA GLY A 696 30.83 -14.56 -19.17
C GLY A 696 30.91 -14.03 -17.73
N ILE A 697 29.77 -13.64 -17.14
CA ILE A 697 29.69 -13.20 -15.74
C ILE A 697 30.02 -14.35 -14.77
N ALA A 698 29.64 -15.59 -15.08
CA ALA A 698 29.99 -16.74 -14.25
C ALA A 698 31.49 -17.08 -14.31
N LEU A 699 32.14 -16.82 -15.45
CA LEU A 699 33.54 -17.15 -15.70
C LEU A 699 34.53 -16.10 -15.21
N ILE A 700 34.10 -14.84 -15.07
CA ILE A 700 34.95 -13.74 -14.67
C ILE A 700 35.47 -13.89 -13.24
N GLY A 701 36.72 -13.46 -13.00
CA GLY A 701 37.36 -13.55 -11.68
C GLY A 701 38.00 -14.90 -11.35
N ASN A 702 38.19 -15.77 -12.35
CA ASN A 702 38.85 -17.08 -12.23
C ASN A 702 38.22 -17.99 -11.15
N SER A 703 36.89 -18.13 -11.20
CA SER A 703 36.14 -19.01 -10.31
C SER A 703 36.57 -20.48 -10.48
N LYS A 704 36.94 -21.14 -9.37
CA LYS A 704 37.37 -22.56 -9.36
C LYS A 704 36.21 -23.53 -9.52
N VAL A 705 35.04 -23.17 -8.98
CA VAL A 705 33.79 -23.91 -9.17
C VAL A 705 32.88 -23.11 -10.06
N ILE A 706 32.31 -23.73 -11.08
CA ILE A 706 31.32 -23.10 -11.95
C ILE A 706 30.06 -23.97 -11.94
N VAL A 707 28.91 -23.35 -11.68
CA VAL A 707 27.60 -24.00 -11.72
C VAL A 707 26.78 -23.37 -12.84
N LEU A 708 26.38 -24.17 -13.82
CA LEU A 708 25.66 -23.74 -15.01
C LEU A 708 24.27 -24.38 -15.02
N ASP A 709 23.23 -23.57 -14.92
CA ASP A 709 21.84 -24.03 -14.98
C ASP A 709 21.22 -23.78 -16.35
N GLU A 710 21.15 -24.86 -17.15
CA GLU A 710 20.65 -24.91 -18.53
C GLU A 710 21.29 -23.91 -19.52
N PRO A 711 22.63 -23.77 -19.56
CA PRO A 711 23.32 -22.63 -20.17
C PRO A 711 23.04 -22.42 -21.66
N THR A 712 22.60 -23.42 -22.41
CA THR A 712 22.32 -23.30 -23.85
C THR A 712 20.84 -23.23 -24.21
N SER A 713 19.95 -23.23 -23.22
CA SER A 713 18.51 -23.07 -23.42
C SER A 713 18.19 -21.76 -24.14
N GLY A 714 17.42 -21.83 -25.23
CA GLY A 714 17.00 -20.68 -26.03
C GLY A 714 18.08 -20.08 -26.96
N MET A 715 19.21 -20.77 -27.17
CA MET A 715 20.21 -20.41 -28.18
C MET A 715 19.93 -21.06 -29.54
N ASP A 716 20.42 -20.44 -30.62
CA ASP A 716 20.49 -21.09 -31.93
C ASP A 716 21.54 -22.23 -31.93
N PRO A 717 21.40 -23.26 -32.78
CA PRO A 717 22.31 -24.41 -32.79
C PRO A 717 23.79 -24.05 -33.00
N TYR A 718 24.08 -22.99 -33.76
CA TYR A 718 25.45 -22.54 -34.00
C TYR A 718 26.07 -21.91 -32.74
N SER A 719 25.37 -20.95 -32.12
CA SER A 719 25.79 -20.35 -30.84
C SER A 719 25.91 -21.37 -29.71
N MET A 720 25.02 -22.37 -29.68
CA MET A 720 25.09 -23.47 -28.71
C MET A 720 26.42 -24.24 -28.83
N ARG A 721 26.80 -24.64 -30.05
CA ARG A 721 28.06 -25.37 -30.30
C ARG A 721 29.30 -24.54 -29.93
N LEU A 722 29.31 -23.24 -30.22
CA LEU A 722 30.40 -22.35 -29.80
C LEU A 722 30.49 -22.27 -28.27
N THR A 723 29.34 -22.20 -27.58
CA THR A 723 29.28 -22.20 -26.12
C THR A 723 29.79 -23.52 -25.53
N TRP A 724 29.48 -24.66 -26.14
CA TRP A 724 30.01 -25.97 -25.75
C TRP A 724 31.53 -26.03 -25.89
N GLN A 725 32.08 -25.51 -26.99
CA GLN A 725 33.53 -25.42 -27.19
C GLN A 725 34.21 -24.54 -26.13
N LEU A 726 33.58 -23.41 -25.78
CA LEU A 726 34.05 -22.56 -24.69
C LEU A 726 34.08 -23.32 -23.36
N ILE A 727 32.98 -23.97 -22.98
CA ILE A 727 32.87 -24.75 -21.73
C ILE A 727 33.94 -25.86 -21.67
N LYS A 728 34.20 -26.56 -22.78
CA LYS A 728 35.27 -27.57 -22.84
C LYS A 728 36.66 -26.96 -22.65
N ARG A 729 36.93 -25.77 -23.21
CA ARG A 729 38.23 -25.09 -23.10
C ARG A 729 38.53 -24.65 -21.67
N ILE A 730 37.54 -24.10 -20.97
CA ILE A 730 37.67 -23.57 -19.60
C ILE A 730 37.71 -24.66 -18.52
N LYS A 731 37.53 -25.94 -18.88
CA LYS A 731 37.48 -27.07 -17.94
C LYS A 731 38.75 -27.22 -17.10
N LYS A 732 39.92 -26.89 -17.67
CA LYS A 732 41.22 -27.07 -17.01
C LYS A 732 41.31 -26.23 -15.74
N GLY A 733 41.67 -26.88 -14.63
CA GLY A 733 41.81 -26.29 -13.30
C GLY A 733 40.49 -25.89 -12.62
N ARG A 734 39.34 -26.38 -13.12
CA ARG A 734 38.01 -26.02 -12.62
C ARG A 734 37.12 -27.24 -12.42
N ILE A 735 36.13 -27.10 -11.52
CA ILE A 735 35.04 -28.05 -11.32
C ILE A 735 33.79 -27.43 -11.94
N ILE A 736 33.20 -28.07 -12.95
CA ILE A 736 32.00 -27.56 -13.63
C ILE A 736 30.82 -28.49 -13.34
N LEU A 737 29.77 -27.96 -12.71
CA LEU A 737 28.48 -28.62 -12.56
C LEU A 737 27.52 -28.04 -13.59
N LEU A 738 27.02 -28.87 -14.49
CA LEU A 738 26.09 -28.51 -15.53
C LEU A 738 24.75 -29.19 -15.27
N THR A 739 23.66 -28.47 -15.11
CA THR A 739 22.30 -29.05 -15.21
C THR A 739 21.77 -28.85 -16.60
N THR A 740 21.28 -29.93 -17.19
CA THR A 740 20.64 -29.90 -18.49
C THR A 740 19.50 -30.92 -18.55
N HIS A 741 18.54 -30.64 -19.42
CA HIS A 741 17.53 -31.59 -19.85
C HIS A 741 17.81 -32.12 -21.27
N SER A 742 18.86 -31.63 -21.94
CA SER A 742 19.30 -32.10 -23.25
C SER A 742 20.29 -33.26 -23.08
N MET A 743 19.93 -34.42 -23.61
CA MET A 743 20.78 -35.60 -23.58
C MET A 743 22.02 -35.41 -24.46
N ASP A 744 21.88 -34.76 -25.61
CA ASP A 744 23.00 -34.41 -26.50
C ASP A 744 24.03 -33.52 -25.80
N GLU A 745 23.55 -32.51 -25.05
CA GLU A 745 24.44 -31.63 -24.29
C GLU A 745 25.21 -32.42 -23.22
N ALA A 746 24.53 -33.29 -22.47
CA ALA A 746 25.16 -34.13 -21.45
C ALA A 746 26.16 -35.13 -22.04
N ASP A 747 25.87 -35.73 -23.20
CA ASP A 747 26.74 -36.69 -23.89
C ASP A 747 28.00 -36.02 -24.44
N VAL A 748 27.87 -34.79 -24.99
CA VAL A 748 28.99 -34.06 -25.58
C VAL A 748 29.85 -33.38 -24.51
N LEU A 749 29.27 -32.80 -23.47
CA LEU A 749 29.99 -32.02 -22.45
C LEU A 749 30.36 -32.81 -21.20
N GLY A 750 29.54 -33.78 -20.79
CA GLY A 750 29.69 -34.47 -19.51
C GLY A 750 30.81 -35.50 -19.54
N ASP A 751 31.88 -35.27 -18.77
CA ASP A 751 32.86 -36.32 -18.48
C ASP A 751 32.23 -37.40 -17.57
N ARG A 752 31.37 -36.95 -16.66
CA ARG A 752 30.48 -37.80 -15.86
C ARG A 752 29.06 -37.27 -15.94
N ILE A 753 28.10 -38.17 -15.99
CA ILE A 753 26.67 -37.89 -16.05
C ILE A 753 26.03 -38.49 -14.82
N ALA A 754 25.24 -37.69 -14.10
CA ALA A 754 24.46 -38.09 -12.94
C ALA A 754 22.98 -38.01 -13.30
N ILE A 755 22.25 -39.12 -13.23
CA ILE A 755 20.81 -39.14 -13.53
C ILE A 755 20.01 -39.10 -12.23
N MET A 756 19.16 -38.08 -12.13
CA MET A 756 18.29 -37.82 -10.97
C MET A 756 16.82 -38.02 -11.33
N ALA A 757 16.10 -38.76 -10.48
CA ALA A 757 14.65 -38.97 -10.59
C ALA A 757 14.02 -38.98 -9.19
N ASN A 758 12.83 -38.38 -9.06
CA ASN A 758 12.07 -38.31 -7.80
C ASN A 758 12.89 -37.81 -6.59
N GLY A 759 13.79 -36.84 -6.81
CA GLY A 759 14.62 -36.28 -5.75
C GLY A 759 15.87 -37.10 -5.39
N SER A 760 16.07 -38.27 -5.99
CA SER A 760 17.17 -39.21 -5.66
C SER A 760 18.13 -39.41 -6.85
N LEU A 761 19.40 -39.72 -6.55
CA LEU A 761 20.37 -40.12 -7.57
C LEU A 761 20.17 -41.59 -7.93
N LYS A 762 19.97 -41.89 -9.21
CA LYS A 762 19.74 -43.26 -9.69
C LYS A 762 21.02 -43.91 -10.21
N CYS A 763 21.81 -43.18 -10.99
CA CYS A 763 23.10 -43.65 -11.49
C CYS A 763 24.06 -42.48 -11.74
N CYS A 764 25.36 -42.79 -11.73
CA CYS A 764 26.40 -41.82 -12.08
C CYS A 764 27.63 -42.48 -12.70
N GLY A 765 28.04 -42.00 -13.87
CA GLY A 765 29.21 -42.49 -14.59
C GLY A 765 29.40 -41.79 -15.93
N SER A 766 30.42 -42.18 -16.68
CA SER A 766 30.66 -41.72 -18.04
C SER A 766 29.51 -42.12 -18.98
N SER A 767 29.32 -41.37 -20.07
CA SER A 767 28.28 -41.71 -21.06
C SER A 767 28.43 -43.13 -21.59
N LEU A 768 29.67 -43.56 -21.88
CA LEU A 768 29.98 -44.91 -22.32
C LEU A 768 29.63 -45.95 -21.26
N PHE A 769 29.97 -45.72 -20.00
CA PHE A 769 29.61 -46.62 -18.90
C PHE A 769 28.10 -46.77 -18.75
N LEU A 770 27.35 -45.66 -18.77
CA LEU A 770 25.89 -45.69 -18.62
C LEU A 770 25.21 -46.36 -19.81
N LYS A 771 25.68 -46.09 -21.04
CA LYS A 771 25.22 -46.78 -22.25
C LYS A 771 25.57 -48.27 -22.22
N HIS A 772 26.70 -48.68 -21.68
CA HIS A 772 27.03 -50.10 -21.55
C HIS A 772 26.21 -50.79 -20.43
N GLN A 773 26.02 -50.12 -19.30
CA GLN A 773 25.33 -50.67 -18.12
C GLN A 773 23.82 -50.80 -18.36
N TYR A 774 23.20 -49.82 -19.02
CA TYR A 774 21.76 -49.75 -19.24
C TYR A 774 21.35 -49.98 -20.69
N GLY A 775 22.25 -49.76 -21.66
CA GLY A 775 22.04 -50.00 -23.09
C GLY A 775 22.29 -51.45 -23.42
N VAL A 776 21.22 -52.23 -23.30
CA VAL A 776 21.19 -53.61 -23.79
C VAL A 776 21.04 -53.56 -25.31
N GLY A 777 22.17 -53.36 -26.02
CA GLY A 777 22.27 -53.67 -27.46
C GLY A 777 22.13 -52.51 -28.46
N TYR A 778 22.12 -52.88 -29.74
CA TYR A 778 21.78 -52.00 -30.86
C TYR A 778 20.28 -52.08 -31.13
N THR A 779 19.66 -50.97 -31.54
CA THR A 779 18.25 -50.97 -31.97
C THR A 779 18.22 -51.00 -33.50
N LEU A 780 17.67 -52.08 -34.05
CA LEU A 780 17.44 -52.24 -35.48
C LEU A 780 15.97 -51.90 -35.78
N THR A 781 15.75 -50.84 -36.55
CA THR A 781 14.43 -50.47 -37.07
C THR A 781 14.28 -50.97 -38.51
N LEU A 782 13.16 -51.60 -38.80
CA LEU A 782 12.81 -52.17 -40.11
C LEU A 782 11.46 -51.62 -40.53
N VAL A 783 11.37 -51.02 -41.72
CA VAL A 783 10.12 -50.54 -42.30
C VAL A 783 9.59 -51.58 -43.27
N LYS A 784 8.36 -52.04 -43.08
CA LYS A 784 7.66 -53.03 -43.87
C LYS A 784 6.80 -52.40 -44.96
N THR A 785 6.62 -53.11 -46.06
CA THR A 785 5.75 -52.69 -47.17
C THR A 785 4.25 -52.86 -46.86
N ALA A 786 3.87 -53.79 -45.96
CA ALA A 786 2.48 -54.03 -45.56
C ALA A 786 2.36 -54.56 -44.10
N PRO A 787 1.28 -54.22 -43.38
CA PRO A 787 1.13 -54.48 -41.94
C PRO A 787 0.80 -55.95 -41.54
N GLY A 788 1.12 -56.95 -42.37
CA GLY A 788 0.70 -58.35 -42.14
C GLY A 788 1.72 -59.44 -42.44
N VAL A 789 2.93 -59.13 -42.93
CA VAL A 789 3.92 -60.13 -43.34
C VAL A 789 5.15 -60.06 -42.43
N SER A 790 5.38 -61.08 -41.60
CA SER A 790 6.41 -61.13 -40.55
C SER A 790 7.79 -61.65 -40.99
N VAL A 791 8.08 -61.71 -42.29
CA VAL A 791 9.38 -62.21 -42.82
C VAL A 791 10.57 -61.42 -42.25
N ALA A 792 10.37 -60.13 -41.97
CA ALA A 792 11.38 -59.27 -41.34
C ALA A 792 11.77 -59.73 -39.93
N ALA A 793 10.83 -60.26 -39.14
CA ALA A 793 11.10 -60.75 -37.80
C ALA A 793 11.82 -62.10 -37.84
N ASP A 794 11.42 -62.99 -38.73
CA ASP A 794 12.01 -64.32 -38.88
C ASP A 794 13.49 -64.25 -39.28
N ILE A 795 13.85 -63.32 -40.18
CA ILE A 795 15.25 -63.07 -40.56
C ILE A 795 16.07 -62.66 -39.33
N VAL A 796 15.56 -61.73 -38.51
CA VAL A 796 16.27 -61.25 -37.31
C VAL A 796 16.45 -62.36 -36.28
N TYR A 797 15.40 -63.13 -35.97
CA TYR A 797 15.48 -64.24 -35.01
C TYR A 797 16.35 -65.40 -35.50
N ARG A 798 16.46 -65.62 -36.81
CA ARG A 798 17.31 -66.68 -37.38
C ARG A 798 18.80 -66.42 -37.17
N TYR A 799 19.23 -65.17 -37.30
CA TYR A 799 20.63 -64.78 -37.09
C TYR A 799 20.92 -64.46 -35.62
N ILE A 800 19.96 -63.88 -34.91
CA ILE A 800 20.11 -63.41 -33.54
C ILE A 800 18.89 -63.89 -32.72
N PRO A 801 18.91 -65.14 -32.24
CA PRO A 801 17.79 -65.69 -31.46
C PRO A 801 17.59 -64.99 -30.11
N SER A 802 18.61 -64.28 -29.64
CA SER A 802 18.57 -63.44 -28.43
C SER A 802 18.05 -62.02 -28.66
N ALA A 803 17.59 -61.69 -29.87
CA ALA A 803 17.00 -60.39 -30.16
C ALA A 803 15.64 -60.25 -29.46
N THR A 804 15.31 -59.04 -28.98
CA THR A 804 13.98 -58.78 -28.38
C THR A 804 13.23 -57.75 -29.22
N CYS A 805 12.05 -58.11 -29.73
CA CYS A 805 11.17 -57.14 -30.40
C CYS A 805 10.65 -56.11 -29.37
N VAL A 806 10.89 -54.82 -29.61
CA VAL A 806 10.52 -53.73 -28.69
C VAL A 806 9.15 -53.17 -29.02
N CYS A 807 8.90 -52.91 -30.30
CA CYS A 807 7.66 -52.33 -30.80
C CYS A 807 7.44 -52.77 -32.25
N GLU A 808 6.18 -53.07 -32.57
CA GLU A 808 5.70 -53.31 -33.92
C GLU A 808 4.45 -52.44 -34.12
N VAL A 809 4.62 -51.32 -34.82
CA VAL A 809 3.56 -50.31 -34.98
C VAL A 809 3.39 -50.01 -36.47
N GLY A 810 2.26 -50.45 -37.03
CA GLY A 810 1.94 -50.25 -38.44
C GLY A 810 2.96 -50.95 -39.36
N THR A 811 3.74 -50.16 -40.10
CA THR A 811 4.80 -50.65 -40.98
C THR A 811 6.17 -50.75 -40.29
N GLU A 812 6.38 -50.17 -39.11
CA GLU A 812 7.70 -50.18 -38.45
C GLU A 812 7.83 -51.31 -37.41
N ILE A 813 8.92 -52.08 -37.48
CA ILE A 813 9.33 -53.02 -36.42
C ILE A 813 10.69 -52.60 -35.85
N SER A 814 10.81 -52.58 -34.53
CA SER A 814 12.05 -52.28 -33.82
C SER A 814 12.54 -53.46 -33.00
N PHE A 815 13.75 -53.95 -33.25
CA PHE A 815 14.42 -55.03 -32.52
C PHE A 815 15.59 -54.48 -31.69
N LYS A 816 15.79 -55.02 -30.48
CA LYS A 816 17.01 -54.84 -29.71
C LYS A 816 17.93 -56.05 -29.89
N LEU A 817 19.15 -55.78 -30.32
CA LEU A 817 20.18 -56.75 -30.67
C LEU A 817 21.32 -56.71 -29.65
N PRO A 818 21.64 -57.80 -28.93
CA PRO A 818 22.72 -57.79 -27.93
C PRO A 818 24.09 -57.41 -28.52
N LEU A 819 24.91 -56.69 -27.74
CA LEU A 819 26.27 -56.28 -28.13
C LEU A 819 27.17 -57.48 -28.47
N ALA A 820 26.99 -58.60 -27.77
CA ALA A 820 27.74 -59.84 -27.99
C ALA A 820 27.48 -60.49 -29.37
N SER A 821 26.37 -60.15 -30.02
CA SER A 821 25.97 -60.70 -31.32
C SER A 821 26.45 -59.86 -32.51
N SER A 822 27.33 -58.87 -32.27
CA SER A 822 27.84 -57.95 -33.30
C SER A 822 28.51 -58.65 -34.48
N SER A 823 29.15 -59.80 -34.27
CA SER A 823 29.75 -60.61 -35.35
C SER A 823 28.73 -61.15 -36.35
N SER A 824 27.48 -61.35 -35.94
CA SER A 824 26.40 -61.89 -36.78
C SER A 824 25.66 -60.80 -37.58
N PHE A 825 25.98 -59.52 -37.35
CA PHE A 825 25.29 -58.40 -37.98
C PHE A 825 25.59 -58.30 -39.47
N GLU A 826 26.83 -58.57 -39.90
CA GLU A 826 27.21 -58.50 -41.31
C GLU A 826 26.39 -59.48 -42.17
N SER A 827 26.26 -60.74 -41.72
CA SER A 827 25.47 -61.76 -42.40
C SER A 827 23.98 -61.41 -42.43
N MET A 828 23.45 -60.89 -41.33
CA MET A 828 22.05 -60.48 -41.22
C MET A 828 21.75 -59.30 -42.16
N PHE A 829 22.59 -58.24 -42.17
CA PHE A 829 22.40 -57.09 -43.05
C PHE A 829 22.54 -57.44 -44.52
N ARG A 830 23.49 -58.31 -44.88
CA ARG A 830 23.63 -58.79 -46.26
C ARG A 830 22.38 -59.53 -46.73
N GLU A 831 21.69 -60.26 -45.85
CA GLU A 831 20.42 -60.90 -46.19
C GLU A 831 19.27 -59.89 -46.30
N ILE A 832 19.15 -58.98 -45.34
CA ILE A 832 18.15 -57.89 -45.36
C ILE A 832 18.29 -57.04 -46.64
N GLU A 833 19.51 -56.68 -47.05
CA GLU A 833 19.79 -55.93 -48.28
C GLU A 833 19.48 -56.73 -49.56
N ARG A 834 19.69 -58.05 -49.57
CA ARG A 834 19.26 -58.91 -50.70
C ARG A 834 17.75 -58.91 -50.87
N TYR A 835 17.00 -58.91 -49.76
CA TYR A 835 15.55 -58.81 -49.80
C TYR A 835 15.08 -57.42 -50.28
N MET A 836 15.74 -56.33 -49.88
CA MET A 836 15.44 -54.99 -50.40
C MET A 836 15.77 -54.82 -51.90
N ARG A 837 16.90 -55.37 -52.38
CA ARG A 837 17.27 -55.25 -53.81
C ARG A 837 16.33 -56.00 -54.74
N ARG A 838 15.68 -57.08 -54.28
CA ARG A 838 14.64 -57.78 -55.03
C ARG A 838 13.34 -56.97 -55.17
N SER A 839 13.20 -55.87 -54.42
CA SER A 839 12.04 -54.98 -54.40
C SER A 839 12.24 -53.69 -55.22
N GLY A 840 13.42 -53.50 -55.83
CA GLY A 840 13.71 -52.36 -56.71
C GLY A 840 13.04 -52.50 -58.10
N PRO A 841 12.74 -51.41 -58.81
CA PRO A 841 12.02 -51.45 -60.07
C PRO A 841 12.96 -51.83 -61.24
N ASP A 842 13.34 -53.10 -61.34
CA ASP A 842 13.89 -53.61 -62.59
C ASP A 842 12.73 -53.97 -63.52
N SER A 843 12.43 -53.02 -64.41
CA SER A 843 11.64 -53.22 -65.61
C SER A 843 12.22 -54.38 -66.44
N ASN A 844 11.47 -55.49 -66.52
CA ASN A 844 11.37 -56.46 -67.63
C ASN A 844 11.39 -57.92 -67.14
N ALA A 845 10.29 -58.39 -66.54
CA ALA A 845 9.90 -59.79 -66.59
C ALA A 845 8.38 -59.91 -66.48
N ILE A 846 7.74 -60.17 -67.62
CA ILE A 846 6.30 -60.46 -67.74
C ILE A 846 6.07 -61.92 -67.34
N GLY A 847 5.13 -62.14 -66.42
CA GLY A 847 4.39 -63.39 -66.28
C GLY A 847 4.94 -64.41 -65.30
N ARG A 848 4.44 -64.37 -64.05
CA ARG A 848 3.92 -65.53 -63.30
C ARG A 848 3.28 -65.04 -62.00
N ASP A 849 2.03 -65.44 -61.82
CA ASP A 849 1.30 -65.39 -60.56
C ASP A 849 2.07 -66.15 -59.46
N ASP A 850 1.82 -65.74 -58.22
CA ASP A 850 2.40 -66.20 -56.94
C ASP A 850 3.86 -65.82 -56.65
N GLN A 851 4.04 -64.65 -56.04
CA GLN A 851 4.92 -64.52 -54.86
C GLN A 851 4.70 -63.18 -54.14
N SER A 852 4.22 -63.29 -52.89
CA SER A 852 4.30 -62.32 -51.80
C SER A 852 5.21 -61.11 -52.07
N TYR A 853 4.64 -59.91 -52.13
CA TYR A 853 5.39 -58.66 -51.99
C TYR A 853 6.14 -58.69 -50.64
N LEU A 854 7.38 -59.18 -50.67
CA LEU A 854 8.34 -59.17 -49.56
C LEU A 854 8.93 -57.75 -49.52
N GLY A 855 8.77 -56.93 -48.49
CA GLY A 855 8.42 -57.14 -47.09
C GLY A 855 9.19 -56.17 -46.19
N ILE A 856 10.27 -55.55 -46.72
CA ILE A 856 11.12 -54.54 -46.05
C ILE A 856 11.48 -53.45 -47.07
N GLU A 857 11.15 -52.19 -46.78
CA GLU A 857 11.41 -50.99 -47.59
C GLU A 857 12.74 -50.31 -47.21
N SER A 858 13.01 -50.20 -45.91
CA SER A 858 14.27 -49.64 -45.40
C SER A 858 14.61 -50.22 -44.03
N TYR A 859 15.89 -50.13 -43.66
CA TYR A 859 16.37 -50.49 -42.33
C TYR A 859 17.29 -49.41 -41.78
N GLY A 860 17.26 -49.22 -40.46
CA GLY A 860 18.16 -48.35 -39.72
C GLY A 860 18.72 -49.07 -38.51
N ILE A 861 20.01 -48.91 -38.25
CA ILE A 861 20.62 -49.34 -36.98
C ILE A 861 21.02 -48.11 -36.18
N SER A 862 20.54 -48.04 -34.93
CA SER A 862 20.92 -47.02 -33.97
C SER A 862 21.59 -47.67 -32.77
N VAL A 863 22.54 -46.95 -32.17
CA VAL A 863 23.15 -47.32 -30.89
C VAL A 863 22.26 -46.75 -29.78
N THR A 864 22.20 -47.43 -28.62
CA THR A 864 21.47 -46.91 -27.46
C THR A 864 21.91 -45.47 -27.17
N THR A 865 20.98 -44.54 -27.30
CA THR A 865 21.21 -43.14 -26.98
C THR A 865 21.12 -42.94 -25.46
N LEU A 866 21.66 -41.82 -24.97
CA LEU A 866 21.49 -41.47 -23.55
C LEU A 866 20.01 -41.23 -23.21
N GLU A 867 19.17 -40.88 -24.20
CA GLU A 867 17.72 -40.77 -24.05
C GLU A 867 17.07 -42.11 -23.69
N GLU A 868 17.42 -43.20 -24.39
CA GLU A 868 16.92 -44.53 -24.08
C GLU A 868 17.37 -45.00 -22.69
N VAL A 869 18.62 -44.72 -22.30
CA VAL A 869 19.13 -44.97 -20.95
C VAL A 869 18.30 -44.21 -19.91
N PHE A 870 18.05 -42.93 -20.16
CA PHE A 870 17.24 -42.10 -19.27
C PHE A 870 15.81 -42.63 -19.14
N LEU A 871 15.14 -42.98 -20.24
CA LEU A 871 13.80 -43.56 -20.24
C LEU A 871 13.75 -44.88 -19.49
N ARG A 872 14.79 -45.71 -19.57
CA ARG A 872 14.87 -46.97 -18.84
C ARG A 872 15.02 -46.75 -17.33
N VAL A 873 15.91 -45.83 -16.93
CA VAL A 873 16.13 -45.48 -15.53
C VAL A 873 14.93 -44.78 -14.91
N ALA A 874 14.21 -43.96 -15.68
CA ALA A 874 13.00 -43.26 -15.23
C ALA A 874 11.73 -44.12 -15.31
N GLY A 875 11.63 -45.02 -16.29
CA GLY A 875 10.46 -45.86 -16.57
C GLY A 875 10.25 -47.00 -15.57
N CYS A 876 11.33 -47.48 -14.91
CA CYS A 876 11.20 -48.48 -13.83
C CYS A 876 10.35 -47.99 -12.64
N ASP A 877 10.15 -46.69 -12.47
CA ASP A 877 9.33 -46.13 -11.38
C ASP A 877 7.83 -45.98 -11.77
N PHE A 878 7.45 -46.07 -13.06
CA PHE A 878 6.05 -45.88 -13.50
C PHE A 878 5.19 -47.15 -13.33
N HIS A 879 5.77 -48.35 -13.49
CA HIS A 879 5.02 -49.61 -13.40
C HIS A 879 4.59 -50.00 -11.97
N GLU A 880 5.17 -49.40 -10.93
CA GLU A 880 4.76 -49.67 -9.54
C GLU A 880 3.60 -48.79 -9.06
N ALA A 881 3.31 -47.67 -9.72
CA ALA A 881 2.26 -46.73 -9.29
C ALA A 881 0.84 -47.10 -9.82
N GLU A 882 0.73 -47.76 -10.97
CA GLU A 882 -0.58 -48.10 -11.56
C GLU A 882 -1.23 -49.36 -10.95
N CYS A 883 -0.53 -50.17 -10.16
CA CYS A 883 -1.11 -51.36 -9.52
C CYS A 883 -1.81 -51.12 -8.17
N GLN A 884 -1.88 -49.88 -7.66
CA GLN A 884 -2.50 -49.58 -6.36
C GLN A 884 -3.81 -48.77 -6.43
N GLU A 885 -4.25 -48.29 -7.59
CA GLU A 885 -5.50 -47.49 -7.68
C GLU A 885 -6.78 -48.29 -7.99
N GLU A 886 -6.69 -49.61 -8.24
CA GLU A 886 -7.87 -50.47 -8.43
C GLU A 886 -8.06 -51.48 -7.30
N LYS A 887 -8.42 -51.01 -6.09
CA LYS A 887 -9.16 -51.78 -5.08
C LYS A 887 -9.55 -50.93 -3.87
N SER A 888 -10.70 -50.26 -3.96
CA SER A 888 -11.71 -50.23 -2.88
C SER A 888 -12.83 -49.24 -3.24
N PHE A 889 -13.93 -49.78 -3.77
CA PHE A 889 -15.22 -49.11 -3.78
C PHE A 889 -16.18 -49.99 -2.99
N SER A 890 -16.48 -49.61 -1.74
CA SER A 890 -17.71 -50.01 -1.06
C SER A 890 -18.10 -48.98 -0.01
N THR A 891 -19.37 -48.65 -0.07
CA THR A 891 -20.15 -47.74 0.76
C THR A 891 -20.46 -48.36 2.13
N ASP A 892 -20.36 -47.59 3.23
CA ASP A 892 -21.50 -47.17 4.07
C ASP A 892 -21.09 -46.45 5.38
N PRO A 893 -22.03 -45.75 6.08
CA PRO A 893 -21.75 -44.58 6.91
C PRO A 893 -21.81 -44.82 8.44
N VAL A 894 -21.63 -43.72 9.20
CA VAL A 894 -22.13 -43.43 10.58
C VAL A 894 -21.07 -43.33 11.71
N VAL A 895 -20.91 -42.08 12.17
CA VAL A 895 -20.76 -41.57 13.56
C VAL A 895 -19.58 -42.04 14.45
N SER A 896 -18.75 -41.09 14.89
CA SER A 896 -18.69 -40.63 16.30
C SER A 896 -17.58 -39.60 16.55
N GLN A 897 -17.79 -38.84 17.61
CA GLN A 897 -17.13 -37.58 17.97
C GLN A 897 -15.78 -37.74 18.69
N SER A 898 -15.05 -36.62 18.66
CA SER A 898 -14.17 -36.10 19.73
C SER A 898 -12.73 -36.63 19.82
N HIS A 899 -11.77 -35.75 19.55
CA HIS A 899 -11.06 -35.04 20.63
C HIS A 899 -10.29 -33.83 20.06
N LYS A 900 -10.73 -32.64 20.47
CA LYS A 900 -9.93 -31.41 20.44
C LYS A 900 -8.93 -31.45 21.60
N LYS A 901 -7.67 -31.11 21.34
CA LYS A 901 -6.85 -30.34 22.29
C LYS A 901 -6.25 -29.14 21.59
N ASN A 902 -6.78 -27.97 21.95
CA ASN A 902 -6.23 -26.66 21.69
C ASN A 902 -5.04 -26.41 22.63
N PHE A 903 -3.99 -25.73 22.14
CA PHE A 903 -3.30 -24.74 22.97
C PHE A 903 -2.84 -23.53 22.13
N HIS A 904 -3.61 -22.47 22.32
CA HIS A 904 -3.40 -21.03 22.12
C HIS A 904 -2.16 -20.46 21.41
N SER A 905 -2.44 -19.55 20.45
CA SER A 905 -1.94 -18.17 20.56
C SER A 905 -3.11 -17.18 20.40
N LYS A 906 -3.57 -16.64 21.54
CA LYS A 906 -4.52 -15.52 21.65
C LYS A 906 -3.68 -14.24 21.62
N LEU A 907 -3.58 -13.57 20.48
CA LEU A 907 -3.43 -12.11 20.44
C LEU A 907 -3.73 -11.47 19.05
N CYS A 908 -4.37 -12.20 18.13
CA CYS A 908 -4.76 -11.66 16.83
C CYS A 908 -6.10 -12.26 16.36
N GLY A 909 -7.09 -12.34 17.27
CA GLY A 909 -8.38 -12.98 17.01
C GLY A 909 -9.48 -12.03 16.56
N ASN A 910 -9.55 -10.83 17.13
CA ASN A 910 -10.73 -9.99 16.97
C ASN A 910 -10.78 -9.23 15.64
N TYR A 911 -9.65 -8.76 15.10
CA TYR A 911 -9.63 -8.08 13.80
C TYR A 911 -9.83 -9.04 12.61
N VAL A 912 -9.24 -10.24 12.67
CA VAL A 912 -9.38 -11.26 11.62
C VAL A 912 -10.79 -11.87 11.62
N ALA A 913 -11.43 -12.00 12.78
CA ALA A 913 -12.81 -12.48 12.87
C ALA A 913 -13.81 -11.45 12.33
N VAL A 914 -13.64 -10.16 12.64
CA VAL A 914 -14.51 -9.09 12.11
C VAL A 914 -14.33 -8.92 10.60
N ILE A 915 -13.09 -8.90 10.10
CA ILE A 915 -12.80 -8.87 8.66
C ILE A 915 -13.31 -10.14 7.98
N GLY A 916 -13.14 -11.32 8.59
CA GLY A 916 -13.64 -12.59 8.08
C GLY A 916 -15.17 -12.68 8.05
N PHE A 917 -15.84 -12.07 9.02
CA PHE A 917 -17.30 -11.98 9.09
C PHE A 917 -17.84 -11.01 8.02
N ILE A 918 -17.20 -9.85 7.84
CA ILE A 918 -17.51 -8.90 6.76
C ILE A 918 -17.26 -9.54 5.38
N PHE A 919 -16.13 -10.24 5.20
CA PHE A 919 -15.84 -11.00 3.97
C PHE A 919 -16.85 -12.14 3.72
N SER A 920 -17.34 -12.79 4.78
CA SER A 920 -18.37 -13.84 4.68
C SER A 920 -19.74 -13.27 4.29
N MET A 921 -20.17 -12.19 4.95
CA MET A 921 -21.43 -11.51 4.67
C MET A 921 -21.42 -10.88 3.27
N MET A 922 -20.33 -10.20 2.90
CA MET A 922 -20.19 -9.59 1.58
C MET A 922 -19.96 -10.63 0.48
N GLY A 923 -19.29 -11.75 0.79
CA GLY A 923 -19.19 -12.90 -0.09
C GLY A 923 -20.55 -13.57 -0.36
N ARG A 924 -21.44 -13.61 0.65
CA ARG A 924 -22.84 -14.07 0.49
C ARG A 924 -23.66 -13.07 -0.31
N ALA A 925 -23.57 -11.77 -0.01
CA ALA A 925 -24.25 -10.71 -0.74
C ALA A 925 -23.82 -10.65 -2.22
N CYS A 926 -22.52 -10.80 -2.49
CA CYS A 926 -21.98 -10.85 -3.86
C CYS A 926 -22.33 -12.15 -4.58
N SER A 927 -22.48 -13.27 -3.87
CA SER A 927 -22.98 -14.52 -4.46
C SER A 927 -24.47 -14.45 -4.78
N LEU A 928 -25.26 -13.73 -3.97
CA LEU A 928 -26.67 -13.43 -4.24
C LEU A 928 -26.82 -12.48 -5.43
N SER A 929 -26.01 -11.42 -5.50
CA SER A 929 -26.05 -10.49 -6.63
C SER A 929 -25.57 -11.14 -7.93
N LEU A 930 -24.57 -12.03 -7.87
CA LEU A 930 -24.12 -12.82 -9.02
C LEU A 930 -25.16 -13.88 -9.43
N ALA A 931 -25.84 -14.51 -8.48
CA ALA A 931 -26.96 -15.42 -8.75
C ALA A 931 -28.15 -14.67 -9.37
N ALA A 932 -28.46 -13.47 -8.88
CA ALA A 932 -29.46 -12.58 -9.46
C ALA A 932 -29.06 -12.12 -10.87
N PHE A 933 -27.78 -11.81 -11.12
CA PHE A 933 -27.26 -11.49 -12.45
C PHE A 933 -27.28 -12.69 -13.40
N LEU A 934 -26.97 -13.89 -12.92
CA LEU A 934 -27.08 -15.14 -13.69
C LEU A 934 -28.55 -15.48 -14.00
N CYS A 935 -29.44 -15.27 -13.04
CA CYS A 935 -30.89 -15.35 -13.26
C CYS A 935 -31.36 -14.28 -14.25
N PHE A 936 -30.84 -13.06 -14.18
CA PHE A 936 -31.16 -11.98 -15.10
C PHE A 936 -30.64 -12.24 -16.51
N ILE A 937 -29.46 -12.85 -16.66
CA ILE A 937 -28.94 -13.32 -17.96
C ILE A 937 -29.80 -14.48 -18.50
N ASN A 938 -30.22 -15.43 -17.65
CA ASN A 938 -31.17 -16.47 -18.05
C ASN A 938 -32.56 -15.90 -18.37
N PHE A 939 -32.96 -14.81 -17.73
CA PHE A 939 -34.22 -14.11 -17.97
C PHE A 939 -34.20 -13.32 -19.28
N LEU A 940 -33.10 -12.60 -19.57
CA LEU A 940 -32.86 -12.02 -20.91
C LEU A 940 -32.80 -13.11 -21.99
N SER A 941 -32.28 -14.29 -21.67
CA SER A 941 -32.28 -15.45 -22.57
C SER A 941 -33.68 -16.02 -22.82
N MET A 942 -34.65 -15.80 -21.92
CA MET A 942 -36.02 -16.31 -22.02
C MET A 942 -36.99 -15.31 -22.66
N GLN A 943 -36.69 -14.01 -22.64
CA GLN A 943 -37.64 -12.98 -23.11
C GLN A 943 -37.40 -12.51 -24.55
N CYS A 944 -36.37 -13.02 -25.24
CA CYS A 944 -36.16 -12.84 -26.68
C CYS A 944 -36.79 -13.98 -27.51
N CYS A 945 -38.09 -14.21 -27.36
CA CYS A 945 -38.83 -15.23 -28.13
C CYS A 945 -39.13 -14.85 -29.60
N CYS A 946 -38.67 -13.69 -30.10
CA CYS A 946 -38.80 -13.30 -31.52
C CYS A 946 -37.49 -13.34 -32.31
N CYS A 947 -36.43 -14.00 -31.83
CA CYS A 947 -35.15 -14.08 -32.54
C CYS A 947 -34.55 -15.49 -32.55
N CYS A 948 -35.27 -16.46 -33.11
CA CYS A 948 -34.76 -17.82 -33.37
C CYS A 948 -33.60 -17.89 -34.38
N ILE A 949 -33.26 -16.77 -35.04
CA ILE A 949 -32.09 -16.66 -35.94
C ILE A 949 -30.80 -16.34 -35.15
N VAL A 950 -30.92 -15.76 -33.96
CA VAL A 950 -29.77 -15.18 -33.21
C VAL A 950 -29.03 -16.23 -32.37
N THR A 951 -29.71 -17.30 -31.95
CA THR A 951 -29.14 -18.36 -31.08
C THR A 951 -28.22 -19.35 -31.81
N ARG A 952 -28.21 -19.37 -33.15
CA ARG A 952 -27.30 -20.20 -33.96
C ARG A 952 -25.97 -19.51 -34.29
N SER A 953 -25.87 -18.19 -34.11
CA SER A 953 -24.67 -17.42 -34.42
C SER A 953 -23.52 -17.78 -33.48
N THR A 954 -22.35 -18.11 -34.04
CA THR A 954 -21.09 -18.35 -33.31
C THR A 954 -20.76 -17.19 -32.37
N PHE A 955 -21.13 -15.97 -32.74
CA PHE A 955 -20.96 -14.77 -31.92
C PHE A 955 -21.59 -14.89 -30.53
N TRP A 956 -22.83 -15.36 -30.42
CA TRP A 956 -23.52 -15.49 -29.14
C TRP A 956 -22.98 -16.62 -28.27
N LYS A 957 -22.52 -17.71 -28.89
CA LYS A 957 -21.82 -18.79 -28.19
C LYS A 957 -20.49 -18.30 -27.61
N HIS A 958 -19.72 -17.53 -28.38
CA HIS A 958 -18.46 -16.94 -27.91
C HIS A 958 -18.71 -15.89 -26.83
N SER A 959 -19.73 -15.03 -26.97
CA SER A 959 -20.09 -14.03 -25.96
C SER A 959 -20.53 -14.68 -24.63
N LYS A 960 -21.39 -15.72 -24.70
CA LYS A 960 -21.79 -16.51 -23.53
C LYS A 960 -20.59 -17.18 -22.87
N ALA A 961 -19.69 -17.79 -23.65
CA ALA A 961 -18.48 -18.42 -23.12
C ALA A 961 -17.54 -17.40 -22.46
N LEU A 962 -17.37 -16.20 -23.04
CA LEU A 962 -16.58 -15.11 -22.46
C LEU A 962 -17.19 -14.57 -21.17
N LEU A 963 -18.52 -14.42 -21.09
CA LEU A 963 -19.22 -14.00 -19.87
C LEU A 963 -19.11 -15.06 -18.77
N ILE A 964 -19.28 -16.35 -19.09
CA ILE A 964 -19.07 -17.45 -18.14
C ILE A 964 -17.62 -17.48 -17.66
N LYS A 965 -16.65 -17.33 -18.57
CA LYS A 965 -15.23 -17.24 -18.23
C LYS A 965 -14.97 -16.07 -17.27
N ARG A 966 -15.52 -14.88 -17.54
CA ARG A 966 -15.41 -13.71 -16.67
C ARG A 966 -16.06 -13.96 -15.30
N ALA A 967 -17.24 -14.59 -15.25
CA ALA A 967 -17.93 -14.92 -14.00
C ALA A 967 -17.17 -15.97 -13.17
N ILE A 968 -16.58 -17.00 -13.81
CA ILE A 968 -15.75 -18.00 -13.12
C ILE A 968 -14.45 -17.37 -12.62
N SER A 969 -13.81 -16.52 -13.44
CA SER A 969 -12.60 -15.77 -13.02
C SER A 969 -12.92 -14.88 -11.82
N ALA A 970 -14.03 -14.13 -11.90
CA ALA A 970 -14.53 -13.30 -10.82
C ALA A 970 -14.81 -14.10 -9.53
N ARG A 971 -15.49 -15.25 -9.63
CA ARG A 971 -15.80 -16.11 -8.47
C ARG A 971 -14.55 -16.72 -7.83
N ARG A 972 -13.49 -16.99 -8.61
CA ARG A 972 -12.20 -17.48 -8.11
C ARG A 972 -11.40 -16.35 -7.43
N ASP A 973 -11.40 -15.15 -7.98
CA ASP A 973 -10.67 -13.98 -7.46
C ASP A 973 -11.47 -13.18 -6.41
N ARG A 974 -12.01 -13.86 -5.40
CA ARG A 974 -12.85 -13.25 -4.35
C ARG A 974 -12.18 -12.06 -3.65
N LYS A 975 -10.85 -12.08 -3.51
CA LYS A 975 -10.11 -10.99 -2.84
C LYS A 975 -10.21 -9.69 -3.62
N THR A 976 -9.95 -9.73 -4.92
CA THR A 976 -9.92 -8.53 -5.78
C THR A 976 -11.27 -7.86 -5.86
N ILE A 977 -12.35 -8.65 -6.03
CA ILE A 977 -13.72 -8.13 -6.11
C ILE A 977 -14.14 -7.47 -4.80
N VAL A 978 -13.82 -8.10 -3.67
CA VAL A 978 -14.14 -7.52 -2.37
C VAL A 978 -13.43 -6.17 -2.20
N PHE A 979 -12.15 -6.06 -2.52
CA PHE A 979 -11.46 -4.76 -2.46
C PHE A 979 -12.02 -3.74 -3.45
N GLN A 980 -12.34 -4.14 -4.67
CA GLN A 980 -12.85 -3.24 -5.72
C GLN A 980 -14.25 -2.69 -5.40
N LEU A 981 -15.10 -3.44 -4.69
CA LEU A 981 -16.42 -2.97 -4.25
C LEU A 981 -16.36 -2.22 -2.92
N LEU A 982 -15.54 -2.70 -1.98
CA LEU A 982 -15.43 -2.12 -0.63
C LEU A 982 -14.82 -0.71 -0.68
N ILE A 983 -13.77 -0.50 -1.48
CA ILE A 983 -13.03 0.78 -1.50
C ILE A 983 -13.95 1.95 -1.92
N PRO A 984 -14.67 1.90 -3.07
CA PRO A 984 -15.60 2.96 -3.44
C PRO A 984 -16.74 3.13 -2.43
N ALA A 985 -17.26 2.06 -1.83
CA ALA A 985 -18.31 2.14 -0.82
C ALA A 985 -17.82 2.86 0.45
N ILE A 986 -16.58 2.59 0.89
CA ILE A 986 -15.95 3.30 2.02
C ILE A 986 -15.73 4.77 1.67
N PHE A 987 -15.23 5.09 0.47
CA PHE A 987 -15.06 6.48 0.05
C PHE A 987 -16.38 7.22 -0.08
N LEU A 988 -17.43 6.58 -0.58
CA LEU A 988 -18.77 7.14 -0.65
C LEU A 988 -19.34 7.38 0.75
N PHE A 989 -19.13 6.44 1.68
CA PHE A 989 -19.49 6.63 3.08
C PHE A 989 -18.75 7.82 3.71
N PHE A 990 -17.43 7.95 3.49
CA PHE A 990 -16.67 9.11 3.93
C PHE A 990 -17.15 10.41 3.28
N GLY A 991 -17.47 10.39 1.99
CA GLY A 991 -18.02 11.55 1.28
C GLY A 991 -19.38 11.99 1.84
N LEU A 992 -20.27 11.03 2.13
CA LEU A 992 -21.55 11.31 2.77
C LEU A 992 -21.38 11.82 4.22
N LEU A 993 -20.40 11.30 4.95
CA LEU A 993 -20.06 11.77 6.29
C LEU A 993 -19.56 13.23 6.25
N LEU A 994 -18.69 13.56 5.28
CA LEU A 994 -18.23 14.94 5.06
C LEU A 994 -19.37 15.87 4.63
N LEU A 995 -20.30 15.42 3.78
CA LEU A 995 -21.47 16.22 3.40
C LEU A 995 -22.39 16.51 4.60
N LYS A 996 -22.56 15.55 5.51
CA LYS A 996 -23.32 15.75 6.76
C LYS A 996 -22.65 16.70 7.75
N LEU A 997 -21.33 16.90 7.63
CA LEU A 997 -20.57 17.82 8.47
C LEU A 997 -20.65 19.28 7.98
N LYS A 998 -21.13 19.53 6.75
CA LYS A 998 -21.26 20.89 6.20
C LYS A 998 -22.48 21.59 6.84
N PRO A 999 -22.33 22.77 7.48
CA PRO A 999 -23.45 23.50 8.06
C PRO A 999 -24.43 23.88 6.94
N HIS A 1000 -25.72 23.56 7.16
CA HIS A 1000 -26.79 23.89 6.23
C HIS A 1000 -27.19 25.36 6.45
N PRO A 1001 -27.57 26.13 5.41
CA PRO A 1001 -28.08 27.49 5.59
C PRO A 1001 -29.31 27.61 6.50
N ASP A 1002 -29.99 26.50 6.80
CA ASP A 1002 -31.23 26.47 7.62
C ASP A 1002 -30.98 26.12 9.10
N GLN A 1003 -29.74 26.16 9.56
CA GLN A 1003 -29.37 25.74 10.92
C GLN A 1003 -29.91 26.69 12.00
N GLN A 1004 -30.38 26.17 13.14
CA GLN A 1004 -30.89 27.02 14.22
C GLN A 1004 -29.78 27.88 14.85
N ALA A 1005 -30.10 29.15 15.11
CA ALA A 1005 -29.19 30.07 15.76
C ALA A 1005 -28.93 29.65 17.21
N VAL A 1006 -27.65 29.60 17.61
CA VAL A 1006 -27.25 29.33 18.99
C VAL A 1006 -27.32 30.64 19.78
N THR A 1007 -28.15 30.67 20.83
CA THR A 1007 -28.26 31.81 21.73
C THR A 1007 -27.14 31.75 22.78
N PHE A 1008 -26.26 32.75 22.80
CA PHE A 1008 -25.24 32.86 23.83
C PHE A 1008 -25.71 33.84 24.91
N THR A 1009 -25.82 33.36 26.16
CA THR A 1009 -26.08 34.23 27.32
C THR A 1009 -24.80 34.94 27.77
N THR A 1010 -24.93 36.12 28.37
CA THR A 1010 -23.81 36.95 28.86
C THR A 1010 -22.92 36.24 29.90
N SER A 1011 -23.46 35.24 30.60
CA SER A 1011 -22.73 34.39 31.54
C SER A 1011 -21.55 33.63 30.90
N ASN A 1012 -21.64 33.33 29.60
CA ASN A 1012 -20.58 32.66 28.84
C ASN A 1012 -19.45 33.61 28.41
N PHE A 1013 -19.66 34.94 28.51
CA PHE A 1013 -18.72 35.97 28.07
C PHE A 1013 -18.01 36.69 29.22
N ASN A 1014 -18.49 36.58 30.46
CA ASN A 1014 -17.88 37.21 31.64
C ASN A 1014 -17.67 36.17 32.76
N PRO A 1015 -16.55 35.42 32.78
CA PRO A 1015 -16.09 34.86 34.04
C PRO A 1015 -15.80 36.04 34.98
N LEU A 1016 -16.42 36.06 36.16
CA LEU A 1016 -16.24 37.10 37.18
C LEU A 1016 -14.77 37.49 37.30
N LEU A 1017 -14.45 38.77 37.01
CA LEU A 1017 -13.15 39.37 37.22
C LEU A 1017 -12.83 39.31 38.72
N SER A 1018 -12.19 38.22 39.17
CA SER A 1018 -11.64 38.14 40.52
C SER A 1018 -10.45 39.10 40.60
N GLY A 1019 -10.55 40.08 41.49
CA GLY A 1019 -9.64 41.20 41.63
C GLY A 1019 -8.15 40.82 41.63
N GLY A 1020 -7.41 41.56 40.81
CA GLY A 1020 -5.97 41.52 40.68
C GLY A 1020 -5.61 42.29 39.43
N GLY A 1021 -5.34 43.60 39.56
CA GLY A 1021 -5.05 44.50 38.46
C GLY A 1021 -3.98 43.93 37.52
N GLY A 1022 -4.42 43.56 36.31
CA GLY A 1022 -3.59 42.89 35.32
C GLY A 1022 -4.46 42.43 34.15
N GLY A 1023 -4.92 43.39 33.34
CA GLY A 1023 -5.69 43.12 32.12
C GLY A 1023 -4.86 42.40 31.06
N GLY A 1024 -4.78 41.08 31.15
CA GLY A 1024 -4.47 40.21 30.02
C GLY A 1024 -5.77 39.68 29.42
N PRO A 1025 -5.87 39.46 28.10
CA PRO A 1025 -7.03 38.81 27.50
C PRO A 1025 -7.08 37.37 28.00
N ILE A 1026 -8.11 37.01 28.76
CA ILE A 1026 -8.42 35.61 29.05
C ILE A 1026 -8.88 35.01 27.71
N PRO A 1027 -8.28 33.91 27.22
CA PRO A 1027 -8.76 33.26 26.00
C PRO A 1027 -10.16 32.71 26.24
N PHE A 1028 -11.15 33.32 25.59
CA PHE A 1028 -12.55 32.91 25.66
C PHE A 1028 -12.77 31.65 24.84
N ASP A 1029 -12.68 30.48 25.47
CA ASP A 1029 -12.92 29.21 24.78
C ASP A 1029 -14.42 28.84 24.74
N LEU A 1030 -15.16 29.51 23.86
CA LEU A 1030 -16.55 29.18 23.54
C LEU A 1030 -16.71 27.77 22.94
N SER A 1031 -15.63 27.05 22.61
CA SER A 1031 -15.73 25.72 21.98
C SER A 1031 -16.31 24.67 22.92
N TRP A 1032 -16.05 24.77 24.23
CA TRP A 1032 -16.55 23.83 25.23
C TRP A 1032 -18.07 23.87 25.40
N PRO A 1033 -18.72 25.03 25.70
CA PRO A 1033 -20.18 25.11 25.82
C PRO A 1033 -20.89 24.80 24.49
N ILE A 1034 -20.30 25.21 23.36
CA ILE A 1034 -20.82 24.88 22.02
C ILE A 1034 -20.73 23.37 21.76
N SER A 1035 -19.65 22.71 22.19
CA SER A 1035 -19.56 21.25 22.09
C SER A 1035 -20.58 20.58 23.01
N GLN A 1036 -20.82 21.07 24.23
CA GLN A 1036 -21.77 20.47 25.16
C GLN A 1036 -23.21 20.51 24.65
N GLU A 1037 -23.64 21.64 24.08
CA GLU A 1037 -24.95 21.79 23.44
C GLU A 1037 -25.11 20.89 22.20
N VAL A 1038 -24.03 20.67 21.44
CA VAL A 1038 -24.05 19.93 20.16
C VAL A 1038 -23.79 18.41 20.33
N VAL A 1039 -23.16 17.97 21.42
CA VAL A 1039 -22.73 16.57 21.63
C VAL A 1039 -23.89 15.58 21.90
N PHE A 1040 -25.10 16.07 22.20
CA PHE A 1040 -26.24 15.19 22.54
C PHE A 1040 -26.74 14.30 21.37
N CYS A 1041 -26.27 14.51 20.14
CA CYS A 1041 -26.66 13.76 18.95
C CYS A 1041 -25.92 12.40 18.76
N ILE A 1042 -24.86 12.08 19.51
CA ILE A 1042 -23.95 10.96 19.19
C ILE A 1042 -24.12 9.73 20.09
N LEU A 1043 -25.04 9.78 21.06
CA LEU A 1043 -25.21 8.71 22.06
C LEU A 1043 -25.78 7.37 21.54
N PHE A 1044 -26.07 7.24 20.23
CA PHE A 1044 -26.73 6.07 19.63
C PHE A 1044 -25.85 5.10 18.79
N LEU A 1045 -24.52 5.16 18.86
CA LEU A 1045 -23.63 4.16 18.22
C LEU A 1045 -23.07 3.12 19.23
N PRO A 1046 -22.96 1.83 18.85
CA PRO A 1046 -22.60 0.74 19.76
C PRO A 1046 -21.15 0.83 20.27
N LEU A 1047 -20.95 0.40 21.52
CA LEU A 1047 -19.79 0.67 22.38
C LEU A 1047 -18.39 0.37 21.78
N GLY A 1048 -18.26 -0.57 20.84
CA GLY A 1048 -16.97 -0.99 20.28
C GLY A 1048 -16.31 0.03 19.34
N PHE A 1049 -17.06 0.99 18.82
CA PHE A 1049 -16.56 2.05 17.92
C PHE A 1049 -16.28 3.38 18.64
N ARG A 1050 -16.58 3.47 19.94
CA ARG A 1050 -16.52 4.74 20.71
C ARG A 1050 -15.11 5.27 20.98
N THR A 1051 -14.04 4.48 20.88
CA THR A 1051 -12.67 4.97 21.19
C THR A 1051 -11.91 5.41 19.94
N LEU A 1052 -12.02 4.64 18.85
CA LEU A 1052 -11.35 4.96 17.58
C LEU A 1052 -12.07 6.10 16.85
N LEU A 1053 -13.40 6.12 16.88
CA LEU A 1053 -14.17 7.18 16.23
C LEU A 1053 -14.21 8.46 17.07
N PHE A 1054 -14.02 8.44 18.39
CA PHE A 1054 -13.99 9.66 19.22
C PHE A 1054 -12.68 10.45 19.05
N PHE A 1055 -11.56 9.75 18.84
CA PHE A 1055 -10.28 10.36 18.42
C PHE A 1055 -10.34 10.90 16.98
N TRP A 1056 -10.99 10.18 16.07
CA TRP A 1056 -11.24 10.64 14.70
C TRP A 1056 -12.27 11.77 14.62
N TRP A 1057 -13.29 11.74 15.49
CA TRP A 1057 -14.36 12.71 15.61
C TRP A 1057 -13.82 14.04 16.12
N HIS A 1058 -12.99 14.06 17.15
CA HIS A 1058 -12.37 15.30 17.65
C HIS A 1058 -11.42 15.94 16.61
N SER A 1059 -10.76 15.11 15.79
CA SER A 1059 -9.82 15.54 14.74
C SER A 1059 -10.49 16.14 13.50
N ILE A 1060 -11.60 15.55 13.06
CA ILE A 1060 -12.31 15.98 11.84
C ILE A 1060 -13.24 17.17 12.15
N TYR A 1061 -13.79 17.23 13.36
CA TYR A 1061 -14.68 18.31 13.80
C TYR A 1061 -13.98 19.66 13.92
N LYS A 1062 -12.65 19.68 14.13
CA LYS A 1062 -11.82 20.90 14.19
C LYS A 1062 -11.13 21.24 12.86
N ALA A 1063 -10.77 20.26 12.04
CA ALA A 1063 -10.20 20.48 10.70
C ALA A 1063 -11.19 21.12 9.71
N ALA A 1064 -12.50 21.08 9.99
CA ALA A 1064 -13.53 21.67 9.17
C ALA A 1064 -13.90 23.12 9.54
N GLY A 1065 -13.36 23.70 10.63
CA GLY A 1065 -13.52 25.12 10.92
C GLY A 1065 -14.97 25.64 11.09
N TYR A 1066 -15.93 24.81 11.50
CA TYR A 1066 -17.33 25.25 11.67
C TYR A 1066 -18.02 24.66 12.91
N ARG A 1067 -18.77 25.52 13.60
CA ARG A 1067 -19.51 25.27 14.84
C ARG A 1067 -21.00 25.02 14.56
N GLY A 1068 -21.55 24.03 15.27
CA GLY A 1068 -22.99 23.81 15.46
C GLY A 1068 -23.62 22.84 14.47
N LEU A 1069 -24.51 21.95 14.95
CA LEU A 1069 -25.57 21.31 14.15
C LEU A 1069 -26.72 20.78 15.05
N ASP A 1070 -27.91 20.76 14.47
CA ASP A 1070 -29.26 20.82 15.06
C ASP A 1070 -29.88 19.55 15.69
N ARG A 1071 -30.98 19.80 16.43
CA ARG A 1071 -32.10 18.89 16.75
C ARG A 1071 -33.33 19.25 15.89
N ALA A 1072 -33.82 18.32 15.05
CA ALA A 1072 -35.27 18.16 14.77
C ALA A 1072 -35.55 16.95 13.84
N HIS A 1073 -35.61 15.73 14.41
CA HIS A 1073 -36.41 14.60 13.87
C HIS A 1073 -36.54 13.49 14.93
N ILE A 1074 -36.97 13.83 16.16
CA ILE A 1074 -37.21 12.82 17.24
C ILE A 1074 -38.55 13.05 17.97
N GLY A 1075 -39.31 14.09 17.64
CA GLY A 1075 -40.64 14.34 18.23
C GLY A 1075 -41.68 13.25 17.94
N PHE A 1076 -41.53 12.46 16.88
CA PHE A 1076 -42.54 11.48 16.47
C PHE A 1076 -42.31 10.04 17.01
N LEU A 1077 -41.18 9.77 17.67
CA LEU A 1077 -40.81 8.42 18.13
C LEU A 1077 -40.80 8.26 19.67
N ILE A 1078 -40.79 9.37 20.42
CA ILE A 1078 -40.80 9.36 21.89
C ILE A 1078 -42.19 9.03 22.46
N GLN A 1079 -43.26 9.40 21.76
CA GLN A 1079 -44.63 9.17 22.23
C GLN A 1079 -45.05 7.69 22.19
N ARG A 1080 -44.39 6.85 21.36
CA ARG A 1080 -44.67 5.42 21.27
C ARG A 1080 -43.98 4.59 22.37
N ARG A 1081 -42.89 5.10 22.97
CA ARG A 1081 -42.11 4.38 23.99
C ARG A 1081 -42.65 4.60 25.41
N HIS A 1082 -43.25 5.75 25.68
CA HIS A 1082 -43.94 6.01 26.95
C HIS A 1082 -45.24 5.21 27.09
N LEU A 1083 -45.98 5.00 25.99
CA LEU A 1083 -47.19 4.17 25.97
C LEU A 1083 -46.87 2.67 26.19
N LEU A 1084 -45.74 2.20 25.66
CA LEU A 1084 -45.29 0.79 25.79
C LEU A 1084 -44.62 0.47 27.14
N MET A 1085 -44.12 1.48 27.87
CA MET A 1085 -43.61 1.28 29.24
C MET A 1085 -44.73 1.33 30.29
N LEU A 1086 -45.77 2.13 30.09
CA LEU A 1086 -46.94 2.15 30.97
C LEU A 1086 -47.77 0.85 30.88
N LEU A 1087 -47.89 0.25 29.69
CA LEU A 1087 -48.60 -1.03 29.52
C LEU A 1087 -47.84 -2.26 30.05
N ARG A 1088 -46.55 -2.13 30.39
CA ARG A 1088 -45.72 -3.26 30.85
C ARG A 1088 -45.66 -3.39 32.39
N GLN A 1089 -46.19 -2.40 33.12
CA GLN A 1089 -46.19 -2.38 34.59
C GLN A 1089 -47.53 -2.80 35.23
N GLN A 1090 -48.58 -3.10 34.46
CA GLN A 1090 -49.90 -3.47 35.01
C GLN A 1090 -50.46 -4.85 34.60
N GLY A 1091 -49.65 -5.75 34.03
CA GLY A 1091 -50.14 -7.03 33.48
C GLY A 1091 -49.53 -8.30 34.08
N GLN A 1092 -49.45 -8.41 35.41
CA GLN A 1092 -49.30 -9.70 36.11
C GLN A 1092 -50.64 -10.02 36.77
N LEU A 1093 -51.62 -10.46 35.99
CA LEU A 1093 -52.85 -11.11 36.44
C LEU A 1093 -53.63 -11.53 35.18
N TRP A 1094 -54.08 -12.79 35.17
CA TRP A 1094 -54.89 -13.48 34.16
C TRP A 1094 -54.14 -14.41 33.20
N ASP A 1095 -54.03 -15.65 33.69
CA ASP A 1095 -53.94 -16.92 32.96
C ASP A 1095 -55.11 -17.15 31.99
N GLN A 1096 -54.89 -18.12 31.08
CA GLN A 1096 -55.86 -18.89 30.29
C GLN A 1096 -56.70 -18.15 29.23
N SER A 1097 -56.42 -18.40 27.95
CA SER A 1097 -57.27 -19.22 27.06
C SER A 1097 -56.90 -19.07 25.56
N TYR A 1098 -56.55 -20.22 24.98
CA TYR A 1098 -56.92 -20.74 23.65
C TYR A 1098 -57.40 -19.84 22.47
N PHE A 1099 -56.83 -20.20 21.32
CA PHE A 1099 -57.41 -20.37 19.97
C PHE A 1099 -57.49 -19.18 18.98
N LEU A 1100 -57.00 -19.52 17.76
CA LEU A 1100 -57.05 -18.89 16.43
C LEU A 1100 -56.00 -17.85 16.06
#